data_AF-A0A7C3PLX1-F1
#
_entry.id   AF-A0A7C3PLX1-F1
#
_cell.length_a   1.000
_cell.length_b   1.000
_cell.length_c   1.000
_cell.angle_alpha   90.00
_cell.angle_beta   90.00
_cell.angle_gamma   90.00
#
_symmetry.space_group_name_H-M   'P 1'
#
loop_
_entity.id
_entity.type
_entity.pdbx_description
1 polymer ?
#
loop_
_entity_poly.entity_id
_entity_poly.type
_entity_poly.pdbx_seq_one_letter_code
_entity_poly.pdbx_strand_id
1 'polypeptide(L)'
;MKALSNQKPKLLVVDDEPDNLDLLYRTFYREFRVLRAEDGPTALDILAKEGDIAVIISDQRMPHMSGTEFLSLTATQYPDIIRIILTGYTDVVDLVEAINSGKVFKYVTKPWDEEELKAVVRQAVDTHNVLQARTRELRRSLRQESLLNAVTSSIRSALSYRQILEILTETIGTIFETDVCLVVPYENEQLNCNDCFFYLGDAGVAQSPQELVALQRRLSQTVWETHTAQILSDVLTDVRLQGDEPEVQQRRQVFEAAKIRASLLVPLMCQQELMGVLALHQWREARTWQDDEVQLLLMVADQAALALSQARAYEQVRTAAKREALINTITAAIRSSLEPQEIFAAITQQLGQALHVDGCALSLWTEDDDFVHCVGLHEALTPEDSEAGLGAIATTAEPESDADLAYRPLPKSVVPITGNPVLRQLITTQQPVVLHDLDQHPEMATADQSFRARSRALLVVPLIADGKIIGSISLRQNQHPRHWQVSEVELAQTVASQAAIAVQQARLYQKTRQQAEKLIELDRQKTEFFQNISHEFRTPLTLMIGPLELAIANKQDLPIDQGEVVLRNSRRLLRLVNQLLDLQRLDARRMQPTFRPCNLIEFVNQTVSAFRPYCEKKGITLTTHLQALESVYLDLEKFDKVLYNLLSNAMKFTSSGGQITVTLEPAGDHCLLKVSDTGIGIRPDQIPHLFERFRQAEGSANRSYEGSGLGLALVKELVELHGGQISVDSTYGTGTTFILWLPIGSAHLPPQQVINVQADLQPSRAAVELADIETDVLDAQQDAIEPVTPASERGGEQILVVDDNPDLRTYVSGILQQRGYRVVTARNGDEGFRAAQVVHPDLIITDLMMPQVSGLDLIGLIRGAEELQSTPIVLLTAKADEDTRIDGVERGADAYLAKPFSDRELLAEVNNLLALKRNERRIAELNTYLTESVLKRFLPPSMVQRAAKGELILDLRPEPRMVTVLFSDIVGFTQLSNTLRSRRVAEILNEYLTAMTHVVFEQGGTIDKFMGDAILVLFGAPEELTPNEQVSRAVATARQMRAKLQELNRRWREQGIESEVLFRCGIHQGTAVVGMFGGLERSDYTAIGPCVNIAARIQEAAEPGVTLVSAAVADYLEDDEITKCSPLMLKGVDETVLTFALAQEPSSHHRPNPAIA
;
A
#
# COMPACT_ATOMS: atom_id res chain seq x y z
N MET A 1 -37.59 -65.72 -48.08
CA MET A 1 -37.07 -65.71 -49.47
C MET A 1 -36.91 -67.14 -49.97
N LYS A 2 -37.88 -67.64 -50.73
CA LYS A 2 -37.76 -68.85 -51.57
C LYS A 2 -37.92 -68.40 -53.01
N ALA A 3 -37.11 -69.00 -53.88
CA ALA A 3 -37.04 -68.83 -55.34
C ALA A 3 -36.26 -67.61 -55.85
N LEU A 4 -34.93 -67.77 -55.97
CA LEU A 4 -34.13 -67.29 -57.10
C LEU A 4 -32.84 -68.13 -57.20
N SER A 5 -32.57 -68.60 -58.41
CA SER A 5 -31.46 -69.44 -58.86
C SER A 5 -31.49 -70.93 -58.52
N ASN A 6 -32.18 -71.69 -59.37
CA ASN A 6 -32.06 -73.15 -59.51
C ASN A 6 -30.77 -73.54 -60.29
N GLN A 7 -29.70 -72.73 -60.21
CA GLN A 7 -28.42 -73.04 -60.85
C GLN A 7 -27.52 -73.79 -59.87
N LYS A 8 -27.01 -74.94 -60.31
CA LYS A 8 -26.04 -75.72 -59.55
C LYS A 8 -24.82 -74.83 -59.25
N PRO A 9 -24.33 -74.77 -57.99
CA PRO A 9 -23.12 -74.02 -57.67
C PRO A 9 -21.95 -74.50 -58.54
N LYS A 10 -21.12 -73.57 -59.00
CA LYS A 10 -19.97 -73.87 -59.85
C LYS A 10 -18.81 -74.36 -58.99
N LEU A 11 -18.27 -75.52 -59.34
CA LEU A 11 -17.14 -76.17 -58.70
C LEU A 11 -16.00 -76.22 -59.72
N LEU A 12 -14.85 -75.62 -59.43
CA LEU A 12 -13.67 -75.72 -60.28
C LEU A 12 -12.77 -76.83 -59.73
N VAL A 13 -12.42 -77.79 -60.58
CA VAL A 13 -11.49 -78.87 -60.26
C VAL A 13 -10.25 -78.72 -61.12
N VAL A 14 -9.08 -78.77 -60.48
CA VAL A 14 -7.76 -78.60 -61.10
C VAL A 14 -6.87 -79.76 -60.67
N ASP A 15 -6.43 -80.58 -61.62
CA ASP A 15 -5.55 -81.73 -61.39
C ASP A 15 -4.87 -82.03 -62.74
N ASP A 16 -3.56 -82.34 -62.72
CA ASP A 16 -2.78 -82.60 -63.94
C ASP A 16 -2.95 -84.02 -64.46
N GLU A 17 -3.44 -84.94 -63.62
CA GLU A 17 -3.79 -86.29 -64.05
C GLU A 17 -5.24 -86.35 -64.58
N PRO A 18 -5.45 -86.70 -65.86
CA PRO A 18 -6.78 -86.69 -66.47
C PRO A 18 -7.74 -87.71 -65.83
N ASP A 19 -7.20 -88.82 -65.32
CA ASP A 19 -8.00 -89.84 -64.62
C ASP A 19 -8.59 -89.29 -63.29
N ASN A 20 -7.83 -88.45 -62.57
CA ASN A 20 -8.30 -87.80 -61.35
C ASN A 20 -9.37 -86.74 -61.65
N LEU A 21 -9.18 -85.93 -62.70
CA LEU A 21 -10.18 -84.96 -63.16
C LEU A 21 -11.50 -85.64 -63.54
N ASP A 22 -11.44 -86.78 -64.24
CA ASP A 22 -12.62 -87.53 -64.63
C ASP A 22 -13.31 -88.18 -63.42
N LEU A 23 -12.54 -88.67 -62.44
CA LEU A 23 -13.09 -89.19 -61.19
C LEU A 23 -13.80 -88.10 -60.38
N LEU A 24 -13.18 -86.94 -60.19
CA LEU A 24 -13.77 -85.79 -59.48
C LEU A 24 -14.99 -85.25 -60.23
N TYR A 25 -14.94 -85.19 -61.56
CA TYR A 25 -16.10 -84.84 -62.37
C TYR A 25 -17.26 -85.81 -62.15
N ARG A 26 -17.02 -87.13 -62.23
CA ARG A 26 -18.04 -88.16 -62.01
C ARG A 26 -18.61 -88.13 -60.58
N THR A 27 -17.79 -87.75 -59.61
CA THR A 27 -18.20 -87.61 -58.21
C THR A 27 -19.18 -86.46 -58.01
N PHE A 28 -18.98 -85.32 -58.71
CA PHE A 28 -19.68 -84.06 -58.43
C PHE A 28 -20.67 -83.57 -59.49
N TYR A 29 -20.64 -84.07 -60.75
CA TYR A 29 -21.46 -83.54 -61.87
C TYR A 29 -22.98 -83.54 -61.62
N ARG A 30 -23.46 -84.43 -60.74
CA ARG A 30 -24.89 -84.52 -60.40
C ARG A 30 -25.35 -83.34 -59.55
N GLU A 31 -24.52 -82.84 -58.65
CA GLU A 31 -24.87 -81.79 -57.68
C GLU A 31 -24.31 -80.41 -58.06
N PHE A 32 -23.19 -80.36 -58.80
CA PHE A 32 -22.45 -79.15 -59.12
C PHE A 32 -22.30 -78.93 -60.63
N ARG A 33 -22.12 -77.68 -61.05
CA ARG A 33 -21.60 -77.37 -62.39
C ARG A 33 -20.07 -77.44 -62.32
N VAL A 34 -19.52 -78.61 -62.66
CA VAL A 34 -18.08 -78.88 -62.54
C VAL A 34 -17.34 -78.30 -63.75
N LEU A 35 -16.43 -77.36 -63.48
CA LEU A 35 -15.44 -76.82 -64.41
C LEU A 35 -14.12 -77.56 -64.20
N ARG A 36 -13.39 -77.86 -65.27
CA ARG A 36 -12.16 -78.66 -65.23
C ARG A 36 -10.99 -77.86 -65.81
N ALA A 37 -9.83 -77.98 -65.19
CA ALA A 37 -8.57 -77.43 -65.68
C ALA A 37 -7.43 -78.43 -65.42
N GLU A 38 -6.50 -78.54 -66.37
CA GLU A 38 -5.37 -79.47 -66.29
C GLU A 38 -4.12 -78.83 -65.63
N ASP A 39 -4.08 -77.50 -65.52
CA ASP A 39 -3.01 -76.77 -64.85
C ASP A 39 -3.51 -75.45 -64.21
N GLY A 40 -2.67 -74.85 -63.36
CA GLY A 40 -2.98 -73.60 -62.65
C GLY A 40 -3.26 -72.39 -63.56
N PRO A 41 -2.46 -72.10 -64.61
CA PRO A 41 -2.75 -71.00 -65.54
C PRO A 41 -4.10 -71.11 -66.25
N THR A 42 -4.47 -72.31 -66.72
CA THR A 42 -5.77 -72.55 -67.35
C THR A 42 -6.91 -72.34 -66.36
N ALA A 43 -6.71 -72.72 -65.10
CA ALA A 43 -7.68 -72.51 -64.03
C ALA A 43 -7.91 -71.01 -63.72
N LEU A 44 -6.86 -70.17 -63.75
CA LEU A 44 -6.97 -68.71 -63.59
C LEU A 44 -7.76 -68.06 -64.74
N ASP A 45 -7.52 -68.50 -65.98
CA ASP A 45 -8.28 -68.02 -67.14
C ASP A 45 -9.78 -68.36 -67.05
N ILE A 46 -10.12 -69.54 -66.49
CA ILE A 46 -11.50 -69.94 -66.23
C ILE A 46 -12.13 -69.07 -65.13
N LEU A 47 -11.40 -68.79 -64.06
CA LEU A 47 -11.85 -67.91 -62.97
C LEU A 47 -12.16 -66.50 -63.48
N ALA A 48 -11.28 -65.94 -64.31
CA ALA A 48 -11.47 -64.61 -64.90
C ALA A 48 -12.69 -64.54 -65.83
N LYS A 49 -13.06 -65.64 -66.51
CA LYS A 49 -14.22 -65.70 -67.42
C LYS A 49 -15.55 -65.99 -66.73
N GLU A 50 -15.58 -66.89 -65.75
CA GLU A 50 -16.82 -67.40 -65.16
C GLU A 50 -17.23 -66.70 -63.86
N GLY A 51 -16.31 -66.00 -63.17
CA GLY A 51 -16.51 -64.98 -62.11
C GLY A 51 -17.19 -65.39 -60.80
N ASP A 52 -18.09 -66.38 -60.82
CA ASP A 52 -18.96 -66.80 -59.71
C ASP A 52 -18.79 -68.30 -59.44
N ILE A 53 -17.62 -68.65 -58.91
CA ILE A 53 -17.24 -70.03 -58.55
C ILE A 53 -17.28 -70.17 -57.03
N ALA A 54 -18.02 -71.17 -56.54
CA ALA A 54 -18.25 -71.34 -55.10
C ALA A 54 -17.07 -72.04 -54.41
N VAL A 55 -16.54 -73.09 -55.06
CA VAL A 55 -15.47 -73.91 -54.50
C VAL A 55 -14.43 -74.26 -55.58
N ILE A 56 -13.16 -74.28 -55.18
CA ILE A 56 -12.03 -74.77 -55.97
C ILE A 56 -11.47 -76.01 -55.28
N ILE A 57 -11.26 -77.09 -56.03
CA ILE A 57 -10.49 -78.27 -55.63
C ILE A 57 -9.26 -78.32 -56.51
N SER A 58 -8.06 -78.25 -55.91
CA SER A 58 -6.80 -78.28 -56.65
C SER A 58 -5.91 -79.40 -56.13
N ASP A 59 -5.21 -80.11 -57.02
CA ASP A 59 -4.07 -80.92 -56.62
C ASP A 59 -2.92 -80.03 -56.14
N GLN A 60 -2.11 -80.55 -55.21
CA GLN A 60 -0.96 -79.83 -54.65
C GLN A 60 0.19 -79.66 -55.66
N ARG A 61 0.48 -80.68 -56.47
CA ARG A 61 1.67 -80.73 -57.33
C ARG A 61 1.27 -80.83 -58.80
N MET A 62 1.02 -79.67 -59.40
CA MET A 62 0.71 -79.56 -60.82
C MET A 62 1.90 -78.95 -61.60
N PRO A 63 2.06 -79.26 -62.89
CA PRO A 63 3.06 -78.65 -63.75
C PRO A 63 2.76 -77.15 -63.98
N HIS A 64 3.81 -76.39 -64.32
CA HIS A 64 3.79 -74.95 -64.61
C HIS A 64 3.50 -74.02 -63.41
N MET A 65 2.56 -74.37 -62.53
CA MET A 65 2.23 -73.63 -61.31
C MET A 65 1.78 -74.63 -60.25
N SER A 66 2.37 -74.54 -59.05
CA SER A 66 1.96 -75.42 -57.96
C SER A 66 0.54 -75.10 -57.48
N GLY A 67 -0.19 -76.09 -56.95
CA GLY A 67 -1.53 -75.88 -56.44
C GLY A 67 -1.60 -74.89 -55.28
N THR A 68 -0.57 -74.88 -54.43
CA THR A 68 -0.44 -73.92 -53.33
C THR A 68 -0.24 -72.48 -53.84
N GLU A 69 0.58 -72.30 -54.87
CA GLU A 69 0.80 -71.00 -55.51
C GLU A 69 -0.46 -70.48 -56.21
N PHE A 70 -1.16 -71.35 -56.95
CA PHE A 70 -2.45 -71.05 -57.57
C PHE A 70 -3.49 -70.61 -56.52
N LEU A 71 -3.66 -71.38 -55.45
CA LEU A 71 -4.62 -71.04 -54.39
C LEU A 71 -4.25 -69.75 -53.66
N SER A 72 -2.97 -69.44 -53.47
CA SER A 72 -2.51 -68.17 -52.89
C SER A 72 -2.86 -66.96 -53.76
N LEU A 73 -2.70 -67.06 -55.09
CA LEU A 73 -3.10 -65.99 -56.01
C LEU A 73 -4.61 -65.74 -55.98
N THR A 74 -5.40 -66.83 -55.97
CA THR A 74 -6.88 -66.71 -55.89
C THR A 74 -7.36 -66.24 -54.52
N ALA A 75 -6.60 -66.48 -53.44
CA ALA A 75 -6.91 -65.97 -52.10
C ALA A 75 -6.90 -64.46 -52.00
N THR A 76 -6.11 -63.80 -52.84
CA THR A 76 -6.02 -62.34 -52.88
C THR A 76 -7.07 -61.74 -53.83
N GLN A 77 -7.25 -62.33 -55.02
CA GLN A 77 -8.12 -61.77 -56.05
C GLN A 77 -9.60 -62.14 -55.87
N TYR A 78 -9.89 -63.34 -55.37
CA TYR A 78 -11.24 -63.86 -55.22
C TYR A 78 -11.48 -64.38 -53.79
N PRO A 79 -11.49 -63.48 -52.78
CA PRO A 79 -11.42 -63.85 -51.37
C PRO A 79 -12.61 -64.70 -50.91
N ASP A 80 -13.78 -64.54 -51.52
CA ASP A 80 -15.02 -65.22 -51.15
C ASP A 80 -15.06 -66.69 -51.60
N ILE A 81 -14.18 -67.13 -52.51
CA ILE A 81 -14.16 -68.51 -53.02
C ILE A 81 -13.51 -69.47 -52.01
N ILE A 82 -14.15 -70.61 -51.75
CA ILE A 82 -13.63 -71.62 -50.81
C ILE A 82 -12.69 -72.59 -51.53
N ARG A 83 -11.55 -72.91 -50.89
CA ARG A 83 -10.43 -73.61 -51.55
C ARG A 83 -10.12 -74.91 -50.82
N ILE A 84 -10.06 -76.02 -51.56
CA ILE A 84 -9.74 -77.36 -51.06
C ILE A 84 -8.50 -77.86 -51.81
N ILE A 85 -7.55 -78.46 -51.08
CA ILE A 85 -6.34 -79.03 -51.68
C ILE A 85 -6.33 -80.56 -51.57
N LEU A 86 -5.98 -81.25 -52.66
CA LEU A 86 -5.74 -82.69 -52.67
C LEU A 86 -4.24 -82.94 -52.57
N THR A 87 -3.80 -83.82 -51.66
CA THR A 87 -2.37 -84.07 -51.41
C THR A 87 -2.05 -85.56 -51.26
N GLY A 88 -0.94 -86.02 -51.87
CA GLY A 88 -0.45 -87.39 -51.74
C GLY A 88 0.58 -87.64 -50.63
N TYR A 89 1.04 -86.60 -49.92
CA TYR A 89 2.10 -86.71 -48.91
C TYR A 89 1.74 -85.98 -47.61
N THR A 90 1.92 -86.63 -46.47
CA THR A 90 1.67 -86.09 -45.13
C THR A 90 2.87 -85.34 -44.56
N ASP A 91 3.50 -84.45 -45.35
CA ASP A 91 4.54 -83.58 -44.80
C ASP A 91 3.91 -82.36 -44.12
N VAL A 92 4.10 -82.26 -42.81
CA VAL A 92 3.40 -81.29 -41.96
C VAL A 92 3.84 -79.86 -42.27
N VAL A 93 5.07 -79.68 -42.76
CA VAL A 93 5.63 -78.34 -43.05
C VAL A 93 4.97 -77.73 -44.29
N ASP A 94 4.91 -78.48 -45.40
CA ASP A 94 4.26 -78.04 -46.64
C ASP A 94 2.75 -77.78 -46.45
N LEU A 95 2.12 -78.55 -45.57
CA LEU A 95 0.70 -78.43 -45.26
C LEU A 95 0.39 -77.16 -44.44
N VAL A 96 1.26 -76.82 -43.48
CA VAL A 96 1.17 -75.57 -42.70
C VAL A 96 1.44 -74.36 -43.59
N GLU A 97 2.39 -74.45 -44.53
CA GLU A 97 2.67 -73.38 -45.49
C GLU A 97 1.49 -73.14 -46.43
N ALA A 98 0.84 -74.21 -46.92
CA ALA A 98 -0.37 -74.13 -47.74
C ALA A 98 -1.57 -73.50 -47.00
N ILE A 99 -1.75 -73.81 -45.71
CA ILE A 99 -2.83 -73.24 -44.87
C ILE A 99 -2.60 -71.74 -44.66
N ASN A 100 -1.35 -71.35 -44.34
CA ASN A 100 -1.02 -69.97 -44.00
C ASN A 100 -0.96 -69.05 -45.24
N SER A 101 -0.50 -69.53 -46.39
CA SER A 101 -0.37 -68.73 -47.62
C SER A 101 -1.62 -68.75 -48.51
N GLY A 102 -2.27 -69.91 -48.68
CA GLY A 102 -3.40 -70.09 -49.62
C GLY A 102 -4.80 -69.89 -49.02
N LYS A 103 -4.92 -69.67 -47.71
CA LYS A 103 -6.19 -69.66 -46.96
C LYS A 103 -7.09 -70.85 -47.34
N VAL A 104 -6.49 -72.04 -47.34
CA VAL A 104 -7.15 -73.29 -47.72
C VAL A 104 -8.14 -73.71 -46.63
N PHE A 105 -9.36 -74.06 -47.03
CA PHE A 105 -10.45 -74.42 -46.13
C PHE A 105 -10.28 -75.81 -45.51
N LYS A 106 -9.90 -76.79 -46.34
CA LYS A 106 -9.60 -78.15 -45.90
C LYS A 106 -8.69 -78.84 -46.91
N TYR A 107 -7.89 -79.79 -46.44
CA TYR A 107 -7.11 -80.67 -47.30
C TYR A 107 -7.69 -82.09 -47.26
N VAL A 108 -7.49 -82.84 -48.33
CA VAL A 108 -7.91 -84.24 -48.43
C VAL A 108 -6.74 -85.06 -48.99
N THR A 109 -6.41 -86.18 -48.33
CA THR A 109 -5.27 -87.02 -48.69
C THR A 109 -5.63 -88.03 -49.80
N LYS A 110 -4.73 -88.25 -50.76
CA LYS A 110 -4.85 -89.28 -51.81
C LYS A 110 -4.31 -90.64 -51.29
N PRO A 111 -5.00 -91.78 -51.54
CA PRO A 111 -6.32 -91.92 -52.14
C PRO A 111 -7.44 -91.46 -51.18
N TRP A 112 -8.45 -90.75 -51.70
CA TRP A 112 -9.55 -90.19 -50.89
C TRP A 112 -10.80 -91.06 -50.91
N ASP A 113 -11.58 -91.01 -49.84
CA ASP A 113 -12.93 -91.58 -49.81
C ASP A 113 -13.94 -90.62 -50.47
N GLU A 114 -14.79 -91.15 -51.36
CA GLU A 114 -15.75 -90.33 -52.12
C GLU A 114 -16.81 -89.67 -51.23
N GLU A 115 -17.29 -90.35 -50.19
CA GLU A 115 -18.32 -89.81 -49.30
C GLU A 115 -17.73 -88.75 -48.37
N GLU A 116 -16.50 -88.95 -47.90
CA GLU A 116 -15.77 -87.94 -47.14
C GLU A 116 -15.50 -86.67 -47.96
N LEU A 117 -15.01 -86.80 -49.19
CA LEU A 117 -14.76 -85.64 -50.07
C LEU A 117 -16.07 -84.90 -50.41
N LYS A 118 -17.17 -85.61 -50.64
CA LYS A 118 -18.50 -84.98 -50.84
C LYS A 118 -18.95 -84.19 -49.63
N ALA A 119 -18.77 -84.73 -48.42
CA ALA A 119 -19.11 -84.02 -47.19
C ALA A 119 -18.31 -82.71 -47.05
N VAL A 120 -17.01 -82.75 -47.37
CA VAL A 120 -16.14 -81.56 -47.32
C VAL A 120 -16.56 -80.51 -48.34
N VAL A 121 -16.88 -80.90 -49.57
CA VAL A 121 -17.29 -79.95 -50.62
C VAL A 121 -18.65 -79.32 -50.30
N ARG A 122 -19.62 -80.09 -49.76
CA ARG A 122 -20.90 -79.53 -49.30
C ARG A 122 -20.70 -78.51 -48.19
N GLN A 123 -19.88 -78.85 -47.19
CA GLN A 123 -19.55 -77.93 -46.10
C GLN A 123 -18.87 -76.64 -46.61
N ALA A 124 -18.00 -76.75 -47.62
CA ALA A 124 -17.37 -75.61 -48.27
C ALA A 124 -18.39 -74.69 -48.95
N VAL A 125 -19.38 -75.24 -49.66
CA VAL A 125 -20.43 -74.45 -50.35
C VAL A 125 -21.33 -73.72 -49.36
N ASP A 126 -21.72 -74.37 -48.27
CA ASP A 126 -22.51 -73.73 -47.21
C ASP A 126 -21.74 -72.56 -46.59
N THR A 127 -20.43 -72.74 -46.38
CA THR A 127 -19.54 -71.68 -45.87
C THR A 127 -19.44 -70.52 -46.85
N HIS A 128 -19.31 -70.79 -48.16
CA HIS A 128 -19.29 -69.77 -49.21
C HIS A 128 -20.55 -68.90 -49.19
N ASN A 129 -21.73 -69.53 -49.10
CA ASN A 129 -23.01 -68.83 -49.08
C ASN A 129 -23.15 -67.91 -47.84
N VAL A 130 -22.70 -68.38 -46.68
CA VAL A 130 -22.71 -67.59 -45.43
C VAL A 130 -21.76 -66.40 -45.54
N LEU A 131 -20.55 -66.60 -46.08
CA LEU A 131 -19.59 -65.50 -46.27
C LEU A 131 -20.10 -64.45 -47.26
N GLN A 132 -20.67 -64.86 -48.39
CA GLN A 132 -21.21 -63.92 -49.39
C GLN A 132 -22.36 -63.07 -48.83
N ALA A 133 -23.27 -63.69 -48.05
CA ALA A 133 -24.34 -62.96 -47.38
C ALA A 133 -23.79 -61.95 -46.36
N ARG A 134 -22.83 -62.38 -45.54
CA ARG A 134 -22.22 -61.54 -44.50
C ARG A 134 -21.39 -60.39 -45.07
N THR A 135 -20.63 -60.60 -46.14
CA THR A 135 -19.86 -59.55 -46.83
C THR A 135 -20.77 -58.47 -47.42
N ARG A 136 -21.94 -58.84 -47.96
CA ARG A 136 -22.94 -57.86 -48.45
C ARG A 136 -23.54 -57.04 -47.32
N GLU A 137 -23.89 -57.68 -46.21
CA GLU A 137 -24.43 -57.01 -45.01
C GLU A 137 -23.40 -56.06 -44.38
N LEU A 138 -22.13 -56.46 -44.31
CA LEU A 138 -21.01 -55.64 -43.85
C LEU A 138 -20.78 -54.42 -44.74
N ARG A 139 -20.77 -54.57 -46.07
CA ARG A 139 -20.61 -53.43 -46.99
C ARG A 139 -21.75 -52.43 -46.86
N ARG A 140 -22.99 -52.91 -46.66
CA ARG A 140 -24.16 -52.06 -46.42
C ARG A 140 -24.02 -51.29 -45.10
N SER A 141 -23.64 -51.97 -44.02
CA SER A 141 -23.42 -51.36 -42.71
C SER A 141 -22.27 -50.34 -42.74
N LEU A 142 -21.17 -50.65 -43.44
CA LEU A 142 -20.01 -49.76 -43.59
C LEU A 142 -20.38 -48.48 -44.36
N ARG A 143 -21.21 -48.59 -45.42
CA ARG A 143 -21.70 -47.42 -46.16
C ARG A 143 -22.58 -46.54 -45.29
N GLN A 144 -23.46 -47.13 -44.49
CA GLN A 144 -24.32 -46.41 -43.54
C GLN A 144 -23.48 -45.69 -42.45
N GLU A 145 -22.49 -46.38 -41.89
CA GLU A 145 -21.60 -45.81 -40.85
C GLU A 145 -20.73 -44.68 -41.41
N SER A 146 -20.18 -44.84 -42.62
CA SER A 146 -19.37 -43.81 -43.26
C SER A 146 -20.18 -42.53 -43.54
N LEU A 147 -21.45 -42.66 -43.93
CA LEU A 147 -22.34 -41.53 -44.21
C LEU A 147 -22.73 -40.79 -42.94
N LEU A 148 -23.10 -41.53 -41.89
CA LEU A 148 -23.37 -40.96 -40.57
C LEU A 148 -22.14 -40.23 -40.02
N ASN A 149 -20.94 -40.80 -40.18
CA ASN A 149 -19.69 -40.17 -39.73
C ASN A 149 -19.36 -38.90 -40.53
N ALA A 150 -19.54 -38.91 -41.85
CA ALA A 150 -19.31 -37.73 -42.69
C ALA A 150 -20.22 -36.56 -42.28
N VAL A 151 -21.53 -36.81 -42.17
CA VAL A 151 -22.50 -35.77 -41.78
C VAL A 151 -22.24 -35.29 -40.35
N THR A 152 -22.02 -36.21 -39.40
CA THR A 152 -21.72 -35.84 -38.00
C THR A 152 -20.43 -35.05 -37.89
N SER A 153 -19.40 -35.39 -38.66
CA SER A 153 -18.12 -34.67 -38.66
C SER A 153 -18.25 -33.26 -39.25
N SER A 154 -18.96 -33.12 -40.38
CA SER A 154 -19.19 -31.83 -41.02
C SER A 154 -20.05 -30.91 -40.15
N ILE A 155 -21.11 -31.44 -39.52
CA ILE A 155 -21.92 -30.69 -38.55
C ILE A 155 -21.09 -30.25 -37.34
N ARG A 156 -20.25 -31.13 -36.77
CA ARG A 156 -19.41 -30.80 -35.61
C ARG A 156 -18.41 -29.68 -35.90
N SER A 157 -18.00 -29.51 -37.16
CA SER A 157 -17.07 -28.46 -37.58
C SER A 157 -17.71 -27.08 -37.78
N ALA A 158 -19.03 -27.00 -37.84
CA ALA A 158 -19.76 -25.75 -38.04
C ALA A 158 -19.80 -24.91 -36.76
N LEU A 159 -19.60 -23.59 -36.88
CA LEU A 159 -19.50 -22.66 -35.75
C LEU A 159 -20.79 -21.89 -35.45
N SER A 160 -21.80 -22.01 -36.31
CA SER A 160 -23.07 -21.28 -36.20
C SER A 160 -24.25 -22.11 -36.70
N TYR A 161 -25.45 -21.80 -36.20
CA TYR A 161 -26.70 -22.44 -36.60
C TYR A 161 -26.90 -22.44 -38.13
N ARG A 162 -26.62 -21.30 -38.78
CA ARG A 162 -26.72 -21.13 -40.23
C ARG A 162 -25.75 -22.02 -41.01
N GLN A 163 -24.50 -22.09 -40.59
CA GLN A 163 -23.48 -22.92 -41.26
C GLN A 163 -23.84 -24.42 -41.20
N ILE A 164 -24.48 -24.86 -40.11
CA ILE A 164 -24.95 -26.24 -39.99
C ILE A 164 -25.98 -26.54 -41.09
N LEU A 165 -26.96 -25.64 -41.31
CA LEU A 165 -27.99 -25.82 -42.34
C LEU A 165 -27.41 -25.83 -43.77
N GLU A 166 -26.46 -24.95 -44.07
CA GLU A 166 -25.76 -24.90 -45.36
C GLU A 166 -25.03 -26.23 -45.64
N ILE A 167 -24.17 -26.65 -44.72
CA ILE A 167 -23.38 -27.89 -44.83
C ILE A 167 -24.28 -29.12 -44.95
N LEU A 168 -25.37 -29.16 -44.17
CA LEU A 168 -26.37 -30.23 -44.23
C LEU A 168 -26.99 -30.34 -45.62
N THR A 169 -27.47 -29.22 -46.18
CA THR A 169 -28.10 -29.21 -47.51
C THR A 169 -27.15 -29.68 -48.60
N GLU A 170 -25.91 -29.21 -48.59
CA GLU A 170 -24.89 -29.54 -49.58
C GLU A 170 -24.44 -31.00 -49.50
N THR A 171 -24.18 -31.47 -48.27
CA THR A 171 -23.71 -32.84 -48.02
C THR A 171 -24.79 -33.87 -48.40
N ILE A 172 -26.03 -33.65 -47.97
CA ILE A 172 -27.16 -34.55 -48.26
C ILE A 172 -27.49 -34.53 -49.75
N GLY A 173 -27.54 -33.36 -50.38
CA GLY A 173 -27.83 -33.24 -51.80
C GLY A 173 -26.83 -33.98 -52.69
N THR A 174 -25.54 -33.89 -52.34
CA THR A 174 -24.46 -34.59 -53.06
C THR A 174 -24.51 -36.11 -52.88
N ILE A 175 -24.75 -36.59 -51.65
CA ILE A 175 -24.71 -38.01 -51.31
C ILE A 175 -25.88 -38.81 -51.91
N PHE A 176 -27.06 -38.20 -51.95
CA PHE A 176 -28.27 -38.85 -52.47
C PHE A 176 -28.46 -38.65 -53.99
N GLU A 177 -27.51 -37.98 -54.64
CA GLU A 177 -27.48 -37.68 -56.08
C GLU A 177 -28.79 -37.06 -56.57
N THR A 178 -29.33 -36.11 -55.81
CA THR A 178 -30.63 -35.47 -56.09
C THR A 178 -30.45 -34.16 -56.84
N ASP A 179 -31.40 -33.84 -57.73
CA ASP A 179 -31.36 -32.61 -58.52
C ASP A 179 -31.49 -31.35 -57.65
N VAL A 180 -32.31 -31.42 -56.59
CA VAL A 180 -32.48 -30.32 -55.63
C VAL A 180 -32.59 -30.90 -54.22
N CYS A 181 -31.87 -30.31 -53.28
CA CYS A 181 -32.05 -30.53 -51.85
C CYS A 181 -32.22 -29.17 -51.18
N LEU A 182 -33.17 -29.03 -50.25
CA LEU A 182 -33.37 -27.78 -49.53
C LEU A 182 -33.83 -28.02 -48.10
N VAL A 183 -33.48 -27.11 -47.20
CA VAL A 183 -33.97 -27.09 -45.81
C VAL A 183 -34.67 -25.76 -45.55
N VAL A 184 -35.88 -25.86 -45.02
CA VAL A 184 -36.65 -24.70 -44.52
C VAL A 184 -36.65 -24.74 -42.99
N PRO A 185 -36.00 -23.78 -42.31
CA PRO A 185 -35.99 -23.73 -40.85
C PRO A 185 -37.38 -23.39 -40.30
N TYR A 186 -37.68 -23.88 -39.10
CA TYR A 186 -38.89 -23.58 -38.37
C TYR A 186 -38.57 -22.61 -37.23
N GLU A 187 -39.10 -21.39 -37.31
CA GLU A 187 -38.84 -20.30 -36.37
C GLU A 187 -40.14 -19.55 -36.07
N ASN A 188 -40.34 -19.13 -34.82
CA ASN A 188 -41.53 -18.41 -34.38
C ASN A 188 -42.85 -19.13 -34.72
N GLU A 189 -42.91 -20.46 -34.50
CA GLU A 189 -44.08 -21.31 -34.76
C GLU A 189 -44.52 -21.37 -36.24
N GLN A 190 -43.64 -20.99 -37.18
CA GLN A 190 -43.90 -21.07 -38.62
C GLN A 190 -42.64 -21.47 -39.41
N LEU A 191 -42.82 -22.02 -40.61
CA LEU A 191 -41.71 -22.26 -41.53
C LEU A 191 -41.21 -20.94 -42.12
N ASN A 192 -39.95 -20.59 -41.85
CA ASN A 192 -39.34 -19.37 -42.34
C ASN A 192 -38.89 -19.54 -43.80
N CYS A 193 -39.84 -19.40 -44.72
CA CYS A 193 -39.62 -19.55 -46.17
C CYS A 193 -38.68 -18.49 -46.76
N ASN A 194 -38.32 -17.44 -46.00
CA ASN A 194 -37.39 -16.40 -46.44
C ASN A 194 -35.92 -16.75 -46.17
N ASP A 195 -35.63 -17.66 -45.24
CA ASP A 195 -34.28 -18.08 -44.86
C ASP A 195 -34.04 -19.56 -45.18
N CYS A 196 -34.30 -19.93 -46.44
CA CYS A 196 -34.15 -21.29 -46.95
C CYS A 196 -32.73 -21.56 -47.45
N PHE A 197 -32.26 -22.79 -47.25
CA PHE A 197 -30.94 -23.26 -47.69
C PHE A 197 -31.11 -24.24 -48.84
N PHE A 198 -30.29 -24.14 -49.88
CA PHE A 198 -30.47 -24.87 -51.14
C PHE A 198 -29.17 -25.51 -51.63
N TYR A 199 -29.30 -26.73 -52.13
CA TYR A 199 -28.36 -27.42 -53.00
C TYR A 199 -29.03 -27.69 -54.34
N LEU A 200 -28.32 -27.38 -55.42
CA LEU A 200 -28.75 -27.62 -56.80
C LEU A 200 -27.69 -28.47 -57.49
N GLY A 201 -28.07 -29.64 -58.01
CA GLY A 201 -27.19 -30.51 -58.78
C GLY A 201 -26.94 -30.01 -60.20
N ASP A 202 -26.09 -30.72 -60.95
CA ASP A 202 -25.61 -30.32 -62.29
C ASP A 202 -26.70 -30.23 -63.38
N ALA A 203 -27.91 -30.76 -63.14
CA ALA A 203 -28.94 -30.95 -64.15
C ALA A 203 -29.72 -29.67 -64.56
N GLY A 204 -29.43 -28.51 -63.98
CA GLY A 204 -30.21 -27.29 -64.21
C GLY A 204 -29.61 -26.02 -63.65
N VAL A 205 -28.52 -25.56 -64.26
CA VAL A 205 -27.96 -24.24 -64.01
C VAL A 205 -28.85 -23.19 -64.70
N ALA A 206 -29.53 -22.35 -63.91
CA ALA A 206 -30.19 -21.14 -64.41
C ALA A 206 -29.13 -20.21 -65.05
N GLN A 207 -29.41 -19.66 -66.23
CA GLN A 207 -28.43 -18.90 -67.00
C GLN A 207 -28.24 -17.46 -66.47
N SER A 208 -29.08 -16.99 -65.53
CA SER A 208 -28.99 -15.66 -64.92
C SER A 208 -29.31 -15.65 -63.40
N PRO A 209 -28.71 -14.72 -62.61
CA PRO A 209 -28.97 -14.59 -61.17
C PRO A 209 -30.44 -14.31 -60.80
N GLN A 210 -31.18 -13.59 -61.65
CA GLN A 210 -32.60 -13.28 -61.42
C GLN A 210 -33.50 -14.51 -61.58
N GLU A 211 -33.19 -15.41 -62.50
CA GLU A 211 -33.90 -16.68 -62.67
C GLU A 211 -33.65 -17.62 -61.49
N LEU A 212 -32.44 -17.60 -60.91
CA LEU A 212 -32.08 -18.41 -59.75
C LEU A 212 -32.86 -17.98 -58.49
N VAL A 213 -32.98 -16.67 -58.23
CA VAL A 213 -33.80 -16.15 -57.11
C VAL A 213 -35.28 -16.47 -57.30
N ALA A 214 -35.79 -16.38 -58.53
CA ALA A 214 -37.18 -16.75 -58.83
C ALA A 214 -37.43 -18.25 -58.66
N LEU A 215 -36.46 -19.09 -59.01
CA LEU A 215 -36.51 -20.54 -58.82
C LEU A 215 -36.45 -20.91 -57.34
N GLN A 216 -35.53 -20.34 -56.56
CA GLN A 216 -35.42 -20.55 -55.10
C GLN A 216 -36.71 -20.18 -54.37
N ARG A 217 -37.34 -19.05 -54.74
CA ARG A 217 -38.63 -18.65 -54.17
C ARG A 217 -39.74 -19.67 -54.46
N ARG A 218 -39.78 -20.24 -55.67
CA ARG A 218 -40.75 -21.30 -56.02
C ARG A 218 -40.45 -22.60 -55.26
N LEU A 219 -39.18 -22.98 -55.14
CA LEU A 219 -38.75 -24.18 -54.42
C LEU A 219 -39.08 -24.09 -52.92
N SER A 220 -38.90 -22.93 -52.27
CA SER A 220 -39.29 -22.76 -50.87
C SER A 220 -40.78 -23.05 -50.58
N GLN A 221 -41.65 -22.85 -51.59
CA GLN A 221 -43.09 -23.10 -51.50
C GLN A 221 -43.48 -24.57 -51.72
N THR A 222 -42.52 -25.44 -52.08
CA THR A 222 -42.75 -26.89 -52.24
C THR A 222 -42.74 -27.64 -50.91
N VAL A 223 -42.28 -26.99 -49.85
CA VAL A 223 -42.15 -27.55 -48.50
C VAL A 223 -43.25 -26.99 -47.62
N TRP A 224 -43.87 -27.86 -46.81
CA TRP A 224 -44.89 -27.49 -45.84
C TRP A 224 -44.63 -28.18 -44.50
N GLU A 225 -45.29 -27.70 -43.45
CA GLU A 225 -45.16 -28.25 -42.11
C GLU A 225 -45.64 -29.70 -42.08
N THR A 226 -44.74 -30.61 -41.73
CA THR A 226 -45.03 -32.03 -41.61
C THR A 226 -44.30 -32.59 -40.39
N HIS A 227 -44.91 -33.56 -39.71
CA HIS A 227 -44.34 -34.23 -38.54
C HIS A 227 -43.92 -35.68 -38.84
N THR A 228 -44.20 -36.17 -40.05
CA THR A 228 -43.79 -37.49 -40.55
C THR A 228 -43.17 -37.37 -41.94
N ALA A 229 -42.33 -38.32 -42.31
CA ALA A 229 -41.76 -38.36 -43.66
C ALA A 229 -42.87 -38.51 -44.72
N GLN A 230 -42.79 -37.72 -45.79
CA GLN A 230 -43.72 -37.76 -46.92
C GLN A 230 -42.95 -38.22 -48.16
N ILE A 231 -43.28 -39.42 -48.65
CA ILE A 231 -42.65 -40.02 -49.83
C ILE A 231 -43.57 -39.80 -51.03
N LEU A 232 -43.16 -38.99 -52.00
CA LEU A 232 -43.88 -38.73 -53.25
C LEU A 232 -43.08 -39.36 -54.41
N SER A 233 -43.42 -40.61 -54.78
CA SER A 233 -42.70 -41.32 -55.86
C SER A 233 -43.00 -40.77 -57.26
N ASP A 234 -44.23 -40.32 -57.50
CA ASP A 234 -44.58 -39.49 -58.65
C ASP A 234 -45.66 -38.46 -58.26
N VAL A 235 -45.24 -37.19 -58.26
CA VAL A 235 -46.04 -36.01 -57.90
C VAL A 235 -47.34 -35.91 -58.72
N LEU A 236 -47.34 -36.36 -59.99
CA LEU A 236 -48.52 -36.29 -60.85
C LEU A 236 -49.61 -37.30 -60.46
N THR A 237 -49.22 -38.40 -59.83
CA THR A 237 -50.12 -39.51 -59.50
C THR A 237 -50.44 -39.61 -58.00
N ASP A 238 -49.78 -38.81 -57.16
CA ASP A 238 -49.93 -38.89 -55.71
C ASP A 238 -51.28 -38.32 -55.23
N VAL A 239 -52.02 -39.12 -54.47
CA VAL A 239 -53.35 -38.81 -53.95
C VAL A 239 -53.36 -37.53 -53.10
N ARG A 240 -52.28 -37.23 -52.37
CA ARG A 240 -52.16 -36.03 -51.52
C ARG A 240 -52.11 -34.73 -52.32
N LEU A 241 -51.77 -34.81 -53.60
CA LEU A 241 -51.71 -33.67 -54.50
C LEU A 241 -52.89 -33.63 -55.47
N GLN A 242 -53.84 -34.57 -55.41
CA GLN A 242 -54.96 -34.71 -56.34
C GLN A 242 -56.30 -34.07 -55.88
N GLY A 243 -56.37 -33.51 -54.67
CA GLY A 243 -57.57 -32.84 -54.15
C GLY A 243 -57.91 -31.49 -54.79
N ASP A 244 -59.17 -31.06 -54.64
CA ASP A 244 -59.71 -29.77 -55.13
C ASP A 244 -59.62 -28.63 -54.10
N GLU A 245 -59.04 -28.89 -52.93
CA GLU A 245 -58.80 -27.86 -51.92
C GLU A 245 -57.82 -26.78 -52.47
N PRO A 246 -58.06 -25.50 -52.17
CA PRO A 246 -57.25 -24.40 -52.72
C PRO A 246 -55.76 -24.53 -52.37
N GLU A 247 -55.42 -25.04 -51.19
CA GLU A 247 -54.03 -25.30 -50.78
C GLU A 247 -53.38 -26.44 -51.59
N VAL A 248 -54.13 -27.51 -51.88
CA VAL A 248 -53.65 -28.67 -52.64
C VAL A 248 -53.45 -28.30 -54.11
N GLN A 249 -54.37 -27.50 -54.67
CA GLN A 249 -54.24 -26.94 -56.02
C GLN A 249 -53.03 -26.01 -56.14
N GLN A 250 -52.82 -25.13 -55.14
CA GLN A 250 -51.65 -24.26 -55.09
C GLN A 250 -50.35 -25.06 -55.02
N ARG A 251 -50.27 -26.10 -54.17
CA ARG A 251 -49.10 -26.98 -54.09
C ARG A 251 -48.85 -27.68 -55.43
N ARG A 252 -49.87 -28.27 -56.06
CA ARG A 252 -49.73 -28.90 -57.39
C ARG A 252 -49.16 -27.93 -58.42
N GLN A 253 -49.68 -26.70 -58.47
CA GLN A 253 -49.18 -25.65 -59.38
C GLN A 253 -47.72 -25.30 -59.11
N VAL A 254 -47.29 -25.23 -57.85
CA VAL A 254 -45.88 -24.95 -57.48
C VAL A 254 -44.95 -26.09 -57.91
N PHE A 255 -45.33 -27.35 -57.66
CA PHE A 255 -44.54 -28.52 -58.08
C PHE A 255 -44.46 -28.64 -59.62
N GLU A 256 -45.55 -28.38 -60.34
CA GLU A 256 -45.59 -28.33 -61.81
C GLU A 256 -44.73 -27.19 -62.36
N ALA A 257 -44.83 -25.99 -61.78
CA ALA A 257 -44.02 -24.83 -62.17
C ALA A 257 -42.52 -25.03 -61.91
N ALA A 258 -42.17 -25.83 -60.90
CA ALA A 258 -40.80 -26.21 -60.56
C ALA A 258 -40.29 -27.46 -61.31
N LYS A 259 -41.15 -28.13 -62.12
CA LYS A 259 -40.85 -29.35 -62.89
C LYS A 259 -40.37 -30.54 -62.04
N ILE A 260 -40.82 -30.61 -60.78
CA ILE A 260 -40.47 -31.69 -59.86
C ILE A 260 -41.39 -32.88 -60.12
N ARG A 261 -40.82 -34.09 -60.25
CA ARG A 261 -41.56 -35.32 -60.52
C ARG A 261 -41.54 -36.31 -59.36
N ALA A 262 -40.51 -36.30 -58.52
CA ALA A 262 -40.50 -37.05 -57.28
C ALA A 262 -39.96 -36.18 -56.14
N SER A 263 -40.45 -36.42 -54.92
CA SER A 263 -40.01 -35.67 -53.75
C SER A 263 -40.05 -36.51 -52.48
N LEU A 264 -39.11 -36.26 -51.58
CA LEU A 264 -39.06 -36.83 -50.25
C LEU A 264 -38.93 -35.69 -49.24
N LEU A 265 -39.93 -35.52 -48.39
CA LEU A 265 -39.93 -34.53 -47.32
C LEU A 265 -39.69 -35.24 -45.98
N VAL A 266 -38.71 -34.78 -45.22
CA VAL A 266 -38.34 -35.34 -43.92
C VAL A 266 -38.31 -34.22 -42.87
N PRO A 267 -39.05 -34.35 -41.77
CA PRO A 267 -39.02 -33.37 -40.69
C PRO A 267 -37.73 -33.52 -39.87
N LEU A 268 -37.13 -32.39 -39.49
CA LEU A 268 -36.02 -32.34 -38.56
C LEU A 268 -36.59 -32.17 -37.14
N MET A 269 -36.85 -33.28 -36.45
CA MET A 269 -37.49 -33.29 -35.14
C MET A 269 -36.47 -33.51 -34.01
N CYS A 270 -36.49 -32.65 -32.99
CA CYS A 270 -35.72 -32.87 -31.76
C CYS A 270 -36.66 -32.75 -30.55
N GLN A 271 -36.76 -33.79 -29.72
CA GLN A 271 -37.63 -33.80 -28.52
C GLN A 271 -39.10 -33.38 -28.78
N GLN A 272 -39.67 -33.79 -29.92
CA GLN A 272 -41.03 -33.42 -30.38
C GLN A 272 -41.18 -31.97 -30.87
N GLU A 273 -40.12 -31.17 -30.89
CA GLU A 273 -40.09 -29.84 -31.53
C GLU A 273 -39.61 -29.98 -32.99
N LEU A 274 -40.30 -29.30 -33.92
CA LEU A 274 -39.91 -29.21 -35.31
C LEU A 274 -38.84 -28.11 -35.45
N MET A 275 -37.64 -28.48 -35.87
CA MET A 275 -36.54 -27.54 -36.13
C MET A 275 -36.54 -27.01 -37.57
N GLY A 276 -37.14 -27.78 -38.49
CA GLY A 276 -37.22 -27.46 -39.91
C GLY A 276 -37.66 -28.66 -40.72
N VAL A 277 -37.83 -28.48 -42.03
CA VAL A 277 -38.17 -29.57 -42.95
C VAL A 277 -37.13 -29.64 -44.05
N LEU A 278 -36.55 -30.83 -44.23
CA LEU A 278 -35.62 -31.18 -45.28
C LEU A 278 -36.39 -31.79 -46.46
N ALA A 279 -36.11 -31.33 -47.66
CA ALA A 279 -36.75 -31.80 -48.88
C ALA A 279 -35.72 -32.18 -49.94
N LEU A 280 -35.88 -33.37 -50.52
CA LEU A 280 -35.15 -33.79 -51.71
C LEU A 280 -36.11 -33.89 -52.88
N HIS A 281 -35.71 -33.38 -54.03
CA HIS A 281 -36.51 -33.37 -55.25
C HIS A 281 -35.72 -33.93 -56.44
N GLN A 282 -36.44 -34.62 -57.32
CA GLN A 282 -35.96 -35.09 -58.61
C GLN A 282 -36.76 -34.42 -59.73
N TRP A 283 -36.06 -34.00 -60.79
CA TRP A 283 -36.64 -33.44 -62.00
C TRP A 283 -36.94 -34.52 -63.04
N ARG A 284 -37.97 -34.27 -63.86
CA ARG A 284 -38.30 -34.98 -65.12
C ARG A 284 -38.71 -36.46 -65.00
N GLU A 285 -38.15 -37.24 -64.08
CA GLU A 285 -38.43 -38.67 -63.90
C GLU A 285 -39.03 -38.98 -62.51
N ALA A 286 -39.89 -39.99 -62.47
CA ALA A 286 -40.39 -40.55 -61.21
C ALA A 286 -39.28 -41.36 -60.53
N ARG A 287 -39.17 -41.28 -59.21
CA ARG A 287 -38.17 -42.01 -58.42
C ARG A 287 -38.86 -42.85 -57.36
N THR A 288 -38.64 -44.16 -57.39
CA THR A 288 -38.96 -45.05 -56.27
C THR A 288 -37.85 -44.99 -55.24
N TRP A 289 -38.08 -44.19 -54.19
CA TRP A 289 -37.25 -44.15 -52.99
C TRP A 289 -37.23 -45.52 -52.33
N GLN A 290 -36.05 -46.11 -52.20
CA GLN A 290 -35.91 -47.42 -51.56
C GLN A 290 -36.05 -47.28 -50.03
N ASP A 291 -36.55 -48.31 -49.36
CA ASP A 291 -36.73 -48.29 -47.90
C ASP A 291 -35.42 -47.99 -47.16
N ASP A 292 -34.27 -48.43 -47.70
CA ASP A 292 -32.97 -48.17 -47.11
C ASP A 292 -32.49 -46.72 -47.29
N GLU A 293 -32.82 -46.07 -48.42
CA GLU A 293 -32.57 -44.64 -48.62
C GLU A 293 -33.40 -43.77 -47.65
N VAL A 294 -34.68 -44.11 -47.48
CA VAL A 294 -35.58 -43.38 -46.56
C VAL A 294 -35.14 -43.54 -45.11
N GLN A 295 -34.80 -44.75 -44.69
CA GLN A 295 -34.31 -45.01 -43.33
C GLN A 295 -32.99 -44.29 -43.06
N LEU A 296 -32.07 -44.30 -44.03
CA LEU A 296 -30.79 -43.58 -43.92
C LEU A 296 -31.01 -42.07 -43.76
N LEU A 297 -31.88 -41.48 -44.58
CA LEU A 297 -32.18 -40.06 -44.50
C LEU A 297 -32.84 -39.68 -43.17
N LEU A 298 -33.73 -40.53 -42.64
CA LEU A 298 -34.33 -40.31 -41.32
C LEU A 298 -33.28 -40.31 -40.20
N MET A 299 -32.35 -41.27 -40.20
CA MET A 299 -31.26 -41.30 -39.22
C MET A 299 -30.37 -40.05 -39.29
N VAL A 300 -30.08 -39.58 -40.51
CA VAL A 300 -29.31 -38.34 -40.72
C VAL A 300 -30.09 -37.11 -40.28
N ALA A 301 -31.39 -37.06 -40.57
CA ALA A 301 -32.30 -35.99 -40.15
C ALA A 301 -32.40 -35.88 -38.63
N ASP A 302 -32.46 -37.01 -37.90
CA ASP A 302 -32.46 -37.01 -36.43
C ASP A 302 -31.17 -36.41 -35.85
N GLN A 303 -30.01 -36.79 -36.41
CA GLN A 303 -28.72 -36.24 -35.98
C GLN A 303 -28.59 -34.74 -36.31
N ALA A 304 -29.08 -34.34 -37.48
CA ALA A 304 -29.15 -32.95 -37.90
C ALA A 304 -30.04 -32.11 -36.98
N ALA A 305 -31.23 -32.60 -36.65
CA ALA A 305 -32.18 -31.93 -35.77
C ALA A 305 -31.60 -31.74 -34.35
N LEU A 306 -30.93 -32.77 -33.82
CA LEU A 306 -30.24 -32.68 -32.54
C LEU A 306 -29.16 -31.60 -32.53
N ALA A 307 -28.33 -31.54 -33.58
CA ALA A 307 -27.26 -30.56 -33.67
C ALA A 307 -27.79 -29.12 -33.84
N LEU A 308 -28.85 -28.93 -34.64
CA LEU A 308 -29.52 -27.64 -34.78
C LEU A 308 -30.09 -27.14 -33.45
N SER A 309 -30.71 -28.03 -32.68
CA SER A 309 -31.23 -27.73 -31.34
C SER A 309 -30.11 -27.30 -30.39
N GLN A 310 -28.98 -28.01 -30.38
CA GLN A 310 -27.81 -27.65 -29.57
C GLN A 310 -27.19 -26.31 -29.97
N ALA A 311 -27.06 -26.03 -31.27
CA ALA A 311 -26.53 -24.76 -31.77
C ALA A 311 -27.42 -23.58 -31.39
N ARG A 312 -28.75 -23.71 -31.54
CA ARG A 312 -29.73 -22.70 -31.13
C ARG A 312 -29.68 -22.44 -29.63
N ALA A 313 -29.63 -23.49 -28.81
CA ALA A 313 -29.49 -23.38 -27.36
C ALA A 313 -28.17 -22.69 -26.96
N TYR A 314 -27.06 -23.03 -27.62
CA TYR A 314 -25.76 -22.42 -27.36
C TYR A 314 -25.74 -20.92 -27.69
N GLU A 315 -26.34 -20.49 -28.81
CA GLU A 315 -26.44 -19.07 -29.18
C GLU A 315 -27.31 -18.28 -28.18
N GLN A 316 -28.42 -18.87 -27.71
CA GLN A 316 -29.25 -18.27 -26.66
C GLN A 316 -28.48 -18.10 -25.34
N VAL A 317 -27.80 -19.16 -24.88
CA VAL A 317 -26.97 -19.11 -23.66
C VAL A 317 -25.85 -18.09 -23.80
N ARG A 318 -25.17 -18.03 -24.95
CA ARG A 318 -24.10 -17.05 -25.20
C ARG A 318 -24.62 -15.62 -25.19
N THR A 319 -25.79 -15.37 -25.75
CA THR A 319 -26.42 -14.04 -25.76
C THR A 319 -26.86 -13.64 -24.35
N ALA A 320 -27.44 -14.55 -23.58
CA ALA A 320 -27.76 -14.35 -22.17
C ALA A 320 -26.51 -14.08 -21.32
N ALA A 321 -25.44 -14.86 -21.51
CA ALA A 321 -24.17 -14.69 -20.80
C ALA A 321 -23.49 -13.35 -21.12
N LYS A 322 -23.53 -12.88 -22.38
CA LYS A 322 -23.07 -11.53 -22.75
C LYS A 322 -23.86 -10.44 -22.03
N ARG A 323 -25.20 -10.58 -21.95
CA ARG A 323 -26.07 -9.65 -21.23
C ARG A 323 -25.75 -9.62 -19.73
N GLU A 324 -25.57 -10.79 -19.13
CA GLU A 324 -25.23 -10.93 -17.70
C GLU A 324 -23.82 -10.38 -17.39
N ALA A 325 -22.84 -10.64 -18.26
CA ALA A 325 -21.49 -10.09 -18.14
C ALA A 325 -21.49 -8.56 -18.18
N LEU A 326 -22.29 -7.96 -19.08
CA LEU A 326 -22.46 -6.51 -19.15
C LEU A 326 -23.07 -5.94 -17.86
N ILE A 327 -24.14 -6.56 -17.33
CA ILE A 327 -24.75 -6.17 -16.05
C ILE A 327 -23.74 -6.28 -14.91
N ASN A 328 -22.97 -7.37 -14.85
CA ASN A 328 -21.94 -7.57 -13.83
C ASN A 328 -20.80 -6.55 -13.94
N THR A 329 -20.40 -6.17 -15.15
CA THR A 329 -19.36 -5.15 -15.38
C THR A 329 -19.84 -3.79 -14.88
N ILE A 330 -21.07 -3.40 -15.22
CA ILE A 330 -21.70 -2.16 -14.74
C ILE A 330 -21.82 -2.19 -13.20
N THR A 331 -22.29 -3.30 -12.64
CA THR A 331 -22.45 -3.46 -11.18
C THR A 331 -21.10 -3.43 -10.44
N ALA A 332 -20.05 -4.03 -11.02
CA ALA A 332 -18.71 -4.00 -10.45
C ALA A 332 -18.12 -2.58 -10.45
N ALA A 333 -18.29 -1.83 -11.53
CA ALA A 333 -17.88 -0.43 -11.61
C ALA A 333 -18.65 0.47 -10.62
N ILE A 334 -19.93 0.19 -10.38
CA ILE A 334 -20.73 0.88 -9.35
C ILE A 334 -20.20 0.59 -7.95
N ARG A 335 -19.74 -0.64 -7.69
CA ARG A 335 -19.26 -1.07 -6.36
C ARG A 335 -17.79 -0.73 -6.09
N SER A 336 -17.00 -0.36 -7.10
CA SER A 336 -15.56 -0.14 -6.92
C SER A 336 -15.21 1.17 -6.23
N SER A 337 -16.13 2.13 -6.20
CA SER A 337 -15.97 3.40 -5.49
C SER A 337 -17.03 3.58 -4.41
N LEU A 338 -16.65 4.24 -3.32
CA LEU A 338 -17.57 4.70 -2.27
C LEU A 338 -17.88 6.19 -2.40
N GLU A 339 -17.29 6.87 -3.39
CA GLU A 339 -17.50 8.28 -3.65
C GLU A 339 -18.70 8.48 -4.58
N PRO A 340 -19.75 9.21 -4.15
CA PRO A 340 -20.96 9.38 -4.95
C PRO A 340 -20.68 9.91 -6.37
N GLN A 341 -19.74 10.83 -6.53
CA GLN A 341 -19.44 11.47 -7.82
C GLN A 341 -18.87 10.47 -8.84
N GLU A 342 -17.93 9.63 -8.42
CA GLU A 342 -17.35 8.59 -9.28
C GLU A 342 -18.38 7.52 -9.64
N ILE A 343 -19.23 7.14 -8.68
CA ILE A 343 -20.34 6.20 -8.92
C ILE A 343 -21.29 6.75 -9.98
N PHE A 344 -21.69 8.03 -9.89
CA PHE A 344 -22.63 8.63 -10.85
C PHE A 344 -22.05 8.75 -12.25
N ALA A 345 -20.79 9.16 -12.37
CA ALA A 345 -20.08 9.22 -13.64
C ALA A 345 -19.99 7.83 -14.29
N ALA A 346 -19.58 6.82 -13.52
CA ALA A 346 -19.46 5.44 -14.00
C ALA A 346 -20.81 4.87 -14.50
N ILE A 347 -21.91 5.10 -13.77
CA ILE A 347 -23.25 4.66 -14.19
C ILE A 347 -23.64 5.28 -15.52
N THR A 348 -23.53 6.61 -15.63
CA THR A 348 -23.97 7.32 -16.83
C THR A 348 -23.14 6.96 -18.06
N GLN A 349 -21.82 6.83 -17.90
CA GLN A 349 -20.91 6.45 -18.98
C GLN A 349 -21.14 5.01 -19.46
N GLN A 350 -21.16 4.04 -18.54
CA GLN A 350 -21.27 2.63 -18.90
C GLN A 350 -22.64 2.31 -19.52
N LEU A 351 -23.72 2.86 -18.95
CA LEU A 351 -25.07 2.65 -19.50
C LEU A 351 -25.25 3.39 -20.83
N GLY A 352 -24.69 4.60 -20.97
CA GLY A 352 -24.71 5.37 -22.21
C GLY A 352 -24.02 4.66 -23.37
N GLN A 353 -22.82 4.10 -23.11
CA GLN A 353 -22.06 3.33 -24.10
C GLN A 353 -22.73 2.00 -24.45
N ALA A 354 -23.25 1.28 -23.46
CA ALA A 354 -23.87 -0.03 -23.65
C ALA A 354 -25.14 0.01 -24.53
N LEU A 355 -25.92 1.09 -24.42
CA LEU A 355 -27.14 1.29 -25.19
C LEU A 355 -26.93 2.13 -26.46
N HIS A 356 -25.72 2.62 -26.71
CA HIS A 356 -25.39 3.51 -27.82
C HIS A 356 -26.39 4.67 -27.96
N VAL A 357 -26.57 5.41 -26.86
CA VAL A 357 -27.48 6.57 -26.80
C VAL A 357 -26.70 7.88 -26.88
N ASP A 358 -27.33 8.93 -27.41
CA ASP A 358 -26.69 10.25 -27.58
C ASP A 358 -26.45 10.95 -26.23
N GLY A 359 -27.23 10.59 -25.20
CA GLY A 359 -26.93 11.02 -23.83
C GLY A 359 -27.60 10.18 -22.75
N CYS A 360 -26.97 10.16 -21.58
CA CYS A 360 -27.43 9.50 -20.37
C CYS A 360 -27.24 10.43 -19.18
N ALA A 361 -28.30 10.72 -18.43
CA ALA A 361 -28.27 11.57 -17.26
C ALA A 361 -28.75 10.82 -16.02
N LEU A 362 -28.06 10.98 -14.90
CA LEU A 362 -28.49 10.49 -13.59
C LEU A 362 -28.83 11.69 -12.71
N SER A 363 -30.04 11.68 -12.17
CA SER A 363 -30.55 12.77 -11.34
C SER A 363 -31.07 12.24 -10.01
N LEU A 364 -30.79 12.97 -8.92
CA LEU A 364 -31.28 12.67 -7.58
C LEU A 364 -32.32 13.71 -7.18
N TRP A 365 -33.46 13.22 -6.70
CA TRP A 365 -34.58 14.05 -6.26
C TRP A 365 -35.58 13.18 -5.49
N THR A 366 -36.33 13.83 -4.62
CA THR A 366 -37.44 13.26 -3.84
C THR A 366 -38.73 14.02 -4.14
N GLU A 367 -39.88 13.48 -3.73
CA GLU A 367 -41.18 14.14 -3.94
C GLU A 367 -41.30 15.49 -3.21
N ASP A 368 -40.51 15.68 -2.15
CA ASP A 368 -40.47 16.91 -1.35
C ASP A 368 -39.53 17.98 -1.94
N ASP A 369 -38.74 17.66 -2.97
CA ASP A 369 -37.79 18.60 -3.58
C ASP A 369 -38.47 19.47 -4.65
N ASP A 370 -38.09 20.76 -4.69
CA ASP A 370 -38.64 21.69 -5.69
C ASP A 370 -38.10 21.41 -7.12
N PHE A 371 -36.84 20.97 -7.23
CA PHE A 371 -36.12 20.83 -8.51
C PHE A 371 -35.29 19.55 -8.58
N VAL A 372 -35.08 19.06 -9.81
CA VAL A 372 -34.21 17.92 -10.08
C VAL A 372 -32.73 18.31 -10.04
N HIS A 373 -31.94 17.56 -9.29
CA HIS A 373 -30.48 17.72 -9.25
C HIS A 373 -29.80 16.68 -10.14
N CYS A 374 -29.26 17.12 -11.28
CA CYS A 374 -28.40 16.29 -12.12
C CYS A 374 -27.05 16.08 -11.41
N VAL A 375 -26.67 14.82 -11.21
CA VAL A 375 -25.44 14.44 -10.49
C VAL A 375 -24.47 13.65 -11.36
N GLY A 376 -24.90 13.24 -12.56
CA GLY A 376 -24.05 12.60 -13.56
C GLY A 376 -24.61 12.81 -14.97
N LEU A 377 -23.73 13.01 -15.95
CA LEU A 377 -24.10 13.20 -17.34
C LEU A 377 -23.04 12.59 -18.27
N HIS A 378 -23.49 11.78 -19.22
CA HIS A 378 -22.73 11.31 -20.36
C HIS A 378 -23.39 11.82 -21.65
N GLU A 379 -22.59 12.35 -22.57
CA GLU A 379 -23.01 12.81 -23.90
C GLU A 379 -22.07 12.23 -24.95
N ALA A 380 -22.62 11.66 -26.02
CA ALA A 380 -21.83 11.27 -27.18
C ALA A 380 -21.48 12.54 -27.96
N LEU A 381 -20.18 12.83 -28.12
CA LEU A 381 -19.71 13.99 -28.87
C LEU A 381 -20.14 13.88 -30.35
N THR A 382 -20.97 14.82 -30.81
CA THR A 382 -21.25 14.98 -32.24
C THR A 382 -20.11 15.73 -32.93
N PRO A 383 -19.70 15.36 -34.17
CA PRO A 383 -18.63 16.06 -34.90
C PRO A 383 -18.90 17.56 -35.12
N GLU A 384 -20.16 17.98 -35.13
CA GLU A 384 -20.56 19.39 -35.32
C GLU A 384 -20.25 20.29 -34.11
N ASP A 385 -20.08 19.73 -32.90
CA ASP A 385 -19.70 20.49 -31.71
C ASP A 385 -18.22 20.87 -31.67
N SER A 386 -17.39 20.30 -32.56
CA SER A 386 -15.99 20.71 -32.73
C SER A 386 -15.83 21.98 -33.57
N GLU A 387 -16.82 22.34 -34.39
CA GLU A 387 -16.75 23.55 -35.25
C GLU A 387 -17.52 24.75 -34.69
N ALA A 388 -18.53 24.55 -33.83
CA ALA A 388 -19.34 25.64 -33.28
C ALA A 388 -18.70 26.39 -32.08
N GLY A 389 -17.51 25.99 -31.62
CA GLY A 389 -16.80 26.59 -30.47
C GLY A 389 -15.61 27.51 -30.80
N LEU A 390 -15.20 27.63 -32.07
CA LEU A 390 -14.04 28.44 -32.48
C LEU A 390 -14.45 29.87 -32.89
N GLY A 391 -15.12 30.57 -31.97
CA GLY A 391 -15.76 31.85 -32.29
C GLY A 391 -15.80 32.88 -31.17
N ALA A 392 -14.85 32.91 -30.22
CA ALA A 392 -14.41 34.13 -29.53
C ALA A 392 -13.33 33.83 -28.48
N ILE A 393 -12.28 34.66 -28.49
CA ILE A 393 -11.15 34.74 -27.56
C ILE A 393 -10.01 33.76 -27.87
N ALA A 394 -9.21 34.16 -28.86
CA ALA A 394 -7.81 33.78 -28.93
C ALA A 394 -7.00 34.67 -27.97
N THR A 395 -6.46 34.08 -26.90
CA THR A 395 -5.19 34.52 -26.27
C THR A 395 -4.57 33.38 -25.48
N THR A 396 -3.47 32.83 -26.02
CA THR A 396 -2.30 32.28 -25.31
C THR A 396 -2.53 31.43 -24.06
N ALA A 397 -2.59 30.10 -24.22
CA ALA A 397 -2.18 29.14 -23.21
C ALA A 397 -1.78 27.80 -23.88
N GLU A 398 -0.83 27.11 -23.25
CA GLU A 398 -0.17 25.85 -23.62
C GLU A 398 -1.14 24.64 -23.73
N PRO A 399 -0.72 23.47 -24.27
CA PRO A 399 -1.62 22.33 -24.43
C PRO A 399 -1.99 21.75 -23.05
N GLU A 400 -3.22 22.00 -22.61
CA GLU A 400 -3.77 21.52 -21.34
C GLU A 400 -3.92 19.99 -21.33
N SER A 401 -3.58 19.40 -20.18
CA SER A 401 -3.64 17.97 -19.88
C SER A 401 -5.07 17.42 -19.81
N ASP A 402 -5.21 16.11 -20.04
CA ASP A 402 -6.45 15.29 -19.95
C ASP A 402 -7.30 15.44 -18.66
N ALA A 403 -6.84 16.19 -17.65
CA ALA A 403 -7.54 16.42 -16.40
C ALA A 403 -8.67 17.47 -16.48
N ASP A 404 -8.66 18.39 -17.45
CA ASP A 404 -9.63 19.51 -17.52
C ASP A 404 -10.95 19.18 -18.23
N LEU A 405 -11.09 18.01 -18.84
CA LEU A 405 -12.38 17.53 -19.40
C LEU A 405 -13.42 17.17 -18.32
N ALA A 406 -13.01 17.07 -17.04
CA ALA A 406 -13.85 16.67 -15.91
C ALA A 406 -14.72 17.80 -15.32
N TYR A 407 -14.48 19.07 -15.67
CA TYR A 407 -15.20 20.22 -15.09
C TYR A 407 -16.09 20.96 -16.10
N ARG A 408 -17.02 20.26 -16.77
CA ARG A 408 -18.18 20.91 -17.39
C ARG A 408 -19.31 21.03 -16.34
N PRO A 409 -19.84 22.23 -16.04
CA PRO A 409 -20.90 22.39 -15.05
C PRO A 409 -22.15 21.58 -15.44
N LEU A 410 -22.58 20.70 -14.54
CA LEU A 410 -23.77 19.87 -14.72
C LEU A 410 -25.01 20.78 -14.86
N PRO A 411 -25.92 20.50 -15.80
CA PRO A 411 -27.13 21.30 -16.00
C PRO A 411 -28.04 21.23 -14.77
N LYS A 412 -28.53 22.40 -14.31
CA LYS A 412 -29.52 22.50 -13.24
C LYS A 412 -30.92 22.56 -13.85
N SER A 413 -31.86 21.79 -13.32
CA SER A 413 -33.25 21.84 -13.79
C SER A 413 -33.85 23.23 -13.57
N VAL A 414 -34.49 23.79 -14.60
CA VAL A 414 -35.23 25.07 -14.53
C VAL A 414 -36.74 24.83 -14.33
N VAL A 415 -37.20 23.58 -14.53
CA VAL A 415 -38.60 23.18 -14.38
C VAL A 415 -38.82 22.52 -13.01
N PRO A 416 -39.81 22.95 -12.21
CA PRO A 416 -40.17 22.30 -10.95
C PRO A 416 -40.64 20.86 -11.17
N ILE A 417 -40.37 19.96 -10.21
CA ILE A 417 -40.74 18.53 -10.31
C ILE A 417 -42.25 18.35 -10.53
N THR A 418 -43.07 19.17 -9.85
CA THR A 418 -44.54 19.19 -9.96
C THR A 418 -45.05 19.62 -11.35
N GLY A 419 -44.24 20.38 -12.10
CA GLY A 419 -44.56 20.86 -13.44
C GLY A 419 -44.07 19.95 -14.58
N ASN A 420 -43.30 18.89 -14.28
CA ASN A 420 -42.76 17.99 -15.29
C ASN A 420 -43.68 16.76 -15.50
N PRO A 421 -44.33 16.62 -16.67
CA PRO A 421 -45.30 15.54 -16.90
C PRO A 421 -44.66 14.15 -16.94
N VAL A 422 -43.40 14.04 -17.38
CA VAL A 422 -42.64 12.78 -17.39
C VAL A 422 -42.36 12.30 -15.97
N LEU A 423 -41.89 13.20 -15.10
CA LEU A 423 -41.62 12.87 -13.69
C LEU A 423 -42.90 12.59 -12.91
N ARG A 424 -43.98 13.32 -13.18
CA ARG A 424 -45.29 13.06 -12.56
C ARG A 424 -45.83 11.68 -12.92
N GLN A 425 -45.70 11.28 -14.18
CA GLN A 425 -46.06 9.93 -14.61
C GLN A 425 -45.18 8.90 -13.90
N LEU A 426 -43.87 9.14 -13.81
CA LEU A 426 -42.91 8.28 -13.11
C LEU A 426 -43.24 8.12 -11.61
N ILE A 427 -43.66 9.20 -10.92
CA ILE A 427 -44.10 9.16 -9.51
C ILE A 427 -45.39 8.36 -9.36
N THR A 428 -46.35 8.56 -10.27
CA THR A 428 -47.68 7.92 -10.20
C THR A 428 -47.60 6.43 -10.51
N THR A 429 -46.82 6.03 -11.51
CA THR A 429 -46.76 4.63 -11.97
C THR A 429 -45.64 3.84 -11.31
N GLN A 430 -44.56 4.50 -10.87
CA GLN A 430 -43.30 3.87 -10.46
C GLN A 430 -42.73 2.91 -11.53
N GLN A 431 -43.09 3.11 -12.79
CA GLN A 431 -42.64 2.33 -13.94
C GLN A 431 -41.84 3.19 -14.91
N PRO A 432 -40.97 2.59 -15.76
CA PRO A 432 -40.28 3.31 -16.82
C PRO A 432 -41.24 4.05 -17.75
N VAL A 433 -40.89 5.29 -18.12
CA VAL A 433 -41.61 6.07 -19.13
C VAL A 433 -40.84 5.96 -20.43
N VAL A 434 -41.45 5.35 -21.44
CA VAL A 434 -40.85 5.06 -22.75
C VAL A 434 -41.50 5.94 -23.81
N LEU A 435 -40.71 6.81 -24.45
CA LEU A 435 -41.14 7.68 -25.54
C LEU A 435 -40.28 7.40 -26.78
N HIS A 436 -40.89 6.79 -27.81
CA HIS A 436 -40.20 6.46 -29.06
C HIS A 436 -39.99 7.64 -29.99
N ASP A 437 -40.91 8.61 -29.94
CA ASP A 437 -40.83 9.87 -30.68
C ASP A 437 -41.49 10.99 -29.85
N LEU A 438 -40.71 11.97 -29.40
CA LEU A 438 -41.18 13.09 -28.60
C LEU A 438 -42.09 14.04 -29.38
N ASP A 439 -41.93 14.12 -30.70
CA ASP A 439 -42.75 15.03 -31.53
C ASP A 439 -44.20 14.55 -31.65
N GLN A 440 -44.47 13.27 -31.33
CA GLN A 440 -45.81 12.70 -31.27
C GLN A 440 -46.51 12.99 -29.93
N HIS A 441 -45.76 13.49 -28.93
CA HIS A 441 -46.22 13.81 -27.58
C HIS A 441 -45.77 15.22 -27.15
N PRO A 442 -46.28 16.29 -27.79
CA PRO A 442 -45.85 17.67 -27.52
C PRO A 442 -46.14 18.13 -26.08
N GLU A 443 -47.15 17.57 -25.41
CA GLU A 443 -47.40 17.79 -23.98
C GLU A 443 -46.27 17.26 -23.08
N MET A 444 -45.53 16.24 -23.51
CA MET A 444 -44.40 15.66 -22.78
C MET A 444 -43.07 16.37 -23.09
N ALA A 445 -43.02 17.18 -24.15
CA ALA A 445 -41.82 17.85 -24.64
C ALA A 445 -41.41 19.11 -23.85
N THR A 446 -42.29 19.66 -23.01
CA THR A 446 -41.96 20.79 -22.11
C THR A 446 -40.94 20.42 -21.01
N ALA A 447 -40.71 19.13 -20.79
CA ALA A 447 -39.81 18.59 -19.78
C ALA A 447 -38.31 18.70 -20.12
N ASP A 448 -37.94 18.89 -21.40
CA ASP A 448 -36.57 18.62 -21.87
C ASP A 448 -35.73 19.89 -22.15
N GLN A 449 -36.28 21.10 -21.92
CA GLN A 449 -35.60 22.37 -22.21
C GLN A 449 -34.38 22.69 -21.31
N SER A 450 -34.05 21.84 -20.34
CA SER A 450 -32.94 22.07 -19.39
C SER A 450 -31.62 21.39 -19.79
N PHE A 451 -31.61 20.55 -20.84
CA PHE A 451 -30.40 19.91 -21.38
C PHE A 451 -30.08 20.47 -22.77
N ARG A 452 -28.80 20.50 -23.14
CA ARG A 452 -28.26 21.33 -24.23
C ARG A 452 -28.79 21.02 -25.65
N ALA A 453 -29.42 19.86 -25.86
CA ALA A 453 -29.95 19.40 -27.14
C ALA A 453 -31.39 18.86 -27.00
N ARG A 454 -32.24 19.08 -28.02
CA ARG A 454 -33.62 18.59 -28.07
C ARG A 454 -33.63 17.06 -28.27
N SER A 455 -34.24 16.31 -27.35
CA SER A 455 -34.38 14.86 -27.52
C SER A 455 -35.51 14.53 -28.51
N ARG A 456 -35.25 13.57 -29.41
CA ARG A 456 -36.23 12.98 -30.33
C ARG A 456 -36.85 11.71 -29.76
N ALA A 457 -36.14 10.95 -28.94
CA ALA A 457 -36.66 9.82 -28.18
C ALA A 457 -36.10 9.85 -26.75
N LEU A 458 -36.90 9.41 -25.78
CA LEU A 458 -36.57 9.50 -24.35
C LEU A 458 -37.02 8.25 -23.61
N LEU A 459 -36.14 7.72 -22.76
CA LEU A 459 -36.44 6.66 -21.80
C LEU A 459 -36.06 7.15 -20.41
N VAL A 460 -37.03 7.22 -19.49
CA VAL A 460 -36.79 7.62 -18.10
C VAL A 460 -37.15 6.49 -17.16
N VAL A 461 -36.22 6.15 -16.27
CA VAL A 461 -36.32 5.01 -15.35
C VAL A 461 -36.16 5.49 -13.91
N PRO A 462 -37.04 5.08 -12.97
CA PRO A 462 -36.96 5.53 -11.59
C PRO A 462 -35.85 4.82 -10.80
N LEU A 463 -35.17 5.55 -9.92
CA LEU A 463 -34.35 4.98 -8.85
C LEU A 463 -35.25 4.84 -7.63
N ILE A 464 -35.56 3.59 -7.25
CA ILE A 464 -36.46 3.30 -6.13
C ILE A 464 -35.65 2.67 -4.99
N ALA A 465 -35.77 3.26 -3.81
CA ALA A 465 -35.23 2.73 -2.56
C ALA A 465 -36.32 2.77 -1.48
N ASP A 466 -36.51 1.66 -0.75
CA ASP A 466 -37.53 1.53 0.30
C ASP A 466 -38.96 1.94 -0.14
N GLY A 467 -39.31 1.63 -1.40
CA GLY A 467 -40.63 1.96 -1.98
C GLY A 467 -40.83 3.43 -2.35
N LYS A 468 -39.80 4.27 -2.21
CA LYS A 468 -39.82 5.69 -2.59
C LYS A 468 -38.85 5.96 -3.74
N ILE A 469 -39.20 6.92 -4.59
CA ILE A 469 -38.29 7.39 -5.64
C ILE A 469 -37.25 8.32 -5.00
N ILE A 470 -35.97 8.02 -5.25
CA ILE A 470 -34.82 8.81 -4.79
C ILE A 470 -34.07 9.49 -5.96
N GLY A 471 -34.55 9.29 -7.18
CA GLY A 471 -33.98 9.85 -8.39
C GLY A 471 -34.49 9.18 -9.68
N SER A 472 -33.86 9.50 -10.79
CA SER A 472 -34.16 8.91 -12.10
C SER A 472 -32.92 8.86 -13.01
N ILE A 473 -32.87 7.88 -13.91
CA ILE A 473 -31.94 7.84 -15.05
C ILE A 473 -32.73 8.16 -16.32
N SER A 474 -32.20 9.07 -17.12
CA SER A 474 -32.79 9.52 -18.38
C SER A 474 -31.84 9.22 -19.54
N LEU A 475 -32.31 8.46 -20.52
CA LEU A 475 -31.58 8.07 -21.74
C LEU A 475 -32.22 8.76 -22.94
N ARG A 476 -31.42 9.42 -23.78
CA ARG A 476 -31.90 10.24 -24.90
C ARG A 476 -31.26 9.87 -26.23
N GLN A 477 -32.07 10.00 -27.29
CA GLN A 477 -31.62 10.04 -28.68
C GLN A 477 -32.09 11.37 -29.29
N ASN A 478 -31.19 12.13 -29.92
CA ASN A 478 -31.44 13.51 -30.34
C ASN A 478 -31.83 13.62 -31.82
N GLN A 479 -31.23 12.80 -32.70
CA GLN A 479 -31.36 13.01 -34.15
C GLN A 479 -32.53 12.26 -34.81
N HIS A 480 -32.89 11.06 -34.31
CA HIS A 480 -33.88 10.19 -34.94
C HIS A 480 -34.82 9.56 -33.90
N PRO A 481 -36.08 9.24 -34.27
CA PRO A 481 -36.94 8.41 -33.44
C PRO A 481 -36.26 7.07 -33.14
N ARG A 482 -36.42 6.56 -31.92
CA ARG A 482 -35.82 5.29 -31.50
C ARG A 482 -36.90 4.35 -30.98
N HIS A 483 -36.98 3.16 -31.57
CA HIS A 483 -37.80 2.10 -31.01
C HIS A 483 -37.02 1.38 -29.90
N TRP A 484 -37.27 1.77 -28.65
CA TRP A 484 -36.72 1.12 -27.45
C TRP A 484 -37.20 -0.32 -27.36
N GLN A 485 -36.26 -1.25 -27.36
CA GLN A 485 -36.56 -2.67 -27.20
C GLN A 485 -36.87 -2.99 -25.73
N VAL A 486 -37.71 -4.01 -25.50
CA VAL A 486 -38.04 -4.48 -24.14
C VAL A 486 -36.77 -4.84 -23.35
N SER A 487 -35.79 -5.46 -24.02
CA SER A 487 -34.49 -5.81 -23.44
C SER A 487 -33.67 -4.60 -22.97
N GLU A 488 -33.76 -3.46 -23.68
CA GLU A 488 -33.06 -2.22 -23.32
C GLU A 488 -33.71 -1.56 -22.09
N VAL A 489 -35.05 -1.56 -22.03
CA VAL A 489 -35.81 -1.03 -20.89
C VAL A 489 -35.52 -1.86 -19.63
N GLU A 490 -35.55 -3.19 -19.73
CA GLU A 490 -35.21 -4.09 -18.61
C GLU A 490 -33.76 -3.89 -18.12
N LEU A 491 -32.81 -3.69 -19.04
CA LEU A 491 -31.42 -3.43 -18.68
C LEU A 491 -31.30 -2.11 -17.91
N ALA A 492 -31.90 -1.02 -18.41
CA ALA A 492 -31.88 0.27 -17.76
C ALA A 492 -32.55 0.22 -16.37
N GLN A 493 -33.65 -0.53 -16.22
CA GLN A 493 -34.32 -0.75 -14.93
C GLN A 493 -33.47 -1.54 -13.93
N THR A 494 -32.76 -2.57 -14.40
CA THR A 494 -31.83 -3.34 -13.56
C THR A 494 -30.68 -2.47 -13.06
N VAL A 495 -30.09 -1.65 -13.95
CA VAL A 495 -29.02 -0.71 -13.60
C VAL A 495 -29.54 0.38 -12.65
N ALA A 496 -30.74 0.91 -12.86
CA ALA A 496 -31.36 1.90 -11.98
C ALA A 496 -31.61 1.35 -10.56
N SER A 497 -32.02 0.08 -10.43
CA SER A 497 -32.19 -0.57 -9.13
C SER A 497 -30.84 -0.71 -8.39
N GLN A 498 -29.78 -1.13 -9.08
CA GLN A 498 -28.44 -1.20 -8.48
C GLN A 498 -27.88 0.19 -8.12
N ALA A 499 -28.11 1.18 -8.98
CA ALA A 499 -27.74 2.57 -8.72
C ALA A 499 -28.44 3.11 -7.46
N ALA A 500 -29.73 2.81 -7.27
CA ALA A 500 -30.48 3.22 -6.10
C ALA A 500 -29.87 2.67 -4.80
N ILE A 501 -29.48 1.39 -4.79
CA ILE A 501 -28.80 0.75 -3.65
C ILE A 501 -27.46 1.44 -3.37
N ALA A 502 -26.64 1.67 -4.41
CA ALA A 502 -25.34 2.30 -4.26
C ALA A 502 -25.43 3.73 -3.72
N VAL A 503 -26.38 4.53 -4.21
CA VAL A 503 -26.66 5.89 -3.72
C VAL A 503 -27.04 5.86 -2.22
N GLN A 504 -27.90 4.91 -1.83
CA GLN A 504 -28.33 4.76 -0.44
C GLN A 504 -27.17 4.37 0.48
N GLN A 505 -26.33 3.42 0.06
CA GLN A 505 -25.14 2.99 0.80
C GLN A 505 -24.13 4.14 0.97
N ALA A 506 -23.86 4.90 -0.10
CA ALA A 506 -22.94 6.03 -0.03
C ALA A 506 -23.45 7.13 0.92
N ARG A 507 -24.76 7.45 0.89
CA ARG A 507 -25.38 8.40 1.85
C ARG A 507 -25.29 7.92 3.29
N LEU A 508 -25.57 6.64 3.55
CA LEU A 508 -25.47 6.05 4.90
C LEU A 508 -24.03 6.08 5.42
N TYR A 509 -23.06 5.75 4.56
CA TYR A 509 -21.64 5.79 4.91
C TYR A 509 -21.17 7.21 5.26
N GLN A 510 -21.52 8.21 4.44
CA GLN A 510 -21.20 9.62 4.72
C GLN A 510 -21.79 10.09 6.05
N LYS A 511 -23.06 9.76 6.32
CA LYS A 511 -23.72 10.11 7.59
C LYS A 511 -23.05 9.45 8.78
N THR A 512 -22.68 8.18 8.66
CA THR A 512 -21.98 7.43 9.71
C THR A 512 -20.61 8.06 10.00
N ARG A 513 -19.87 8.41 8.96
CA ARG A 513 -18.57 9.08 9.08
C ARG A 513 -18.68 10.45 9.78
N GLN A 514 -19.65 11.28 9.38
CA GLN A 514 -19.89 12.57 10.05
C GLN A 514 -20.25 12.40 11.53
N GLN A 515 -21.04 11.37 11.88
CA GLN A 515 -21.37 11.06 13.27
C GLN A 515 -20.14 10.60 14.05
N ALA A 516 -19.28 9.77 13.45
CA ALA A 516 -18.02 9.33 14.06
C ALA A 516 -17.06 10.50 14.31
N GLU A 517 -16.88 11.40 13.33
CA GLU A 517 -16.07 12.61 13.47
C GLU A 517 -16.58 13.50 14.63
N LYS A 518 -17.90 13.67 14.73
CA LYS A 518 -18.52 14.42 15.84
C LYS A 518 -18.33 13.75 17.20
N LEU A 519 -18.37 12.42 17.26
CA LEU A 519 -18.12 11.66 18.49
C LEU A 519 -16.67 11.79 18.95
N ILE A 520 -15.72 11.70 18.01
CA ILE A 520 -14.28 11.89 18.30
C ILE A 520 -14.05 13.29 18.88
N GLU A 521 -14.65 14.32 18.29
CA GLU A 521 -14.51 15.69 18.79
C GLU A 521 -15.11 15.86 20.20
N LEU A 522 -16.26 15.25 20.47
CA LEU A 522 -16.85 15.25 21.82
C LEU A 522 -15.98 14.51 22.84
N ASP A 523 -15.39 13.38 22.45
CA ASP A 523 -14.51 12.61 23.32
C ASP A 523 -13.20 13.36 23.61
N ARG A 524 -12.66 14.08 22.62
CA ARG A 524 -11.52 15.00 22.78
C ARG A 524 -11.82 16.08 23.81
N GLN A 525 -12.94 16.80 23.66
CA GLN A 525 -13.36 17.84 24.59
C GLN A 525 -13.57 17.31 26.01
N LYS A 526 -14.16 16.11 26.15
CA LYS A 526 -14.32 15.44 27.44
C LYS A 526 -12.98 15.08 28.08
N THR A 527 -12.04 14.59 27.28
CA THR A 527 -10.70 14.22 27.76
C THR A 527 -9.92 15.45 28.22
N GLU A 528 -9.92 16.52 27.43
CA GLU A 528 -9.31 17.82 27.80
C GLU A 528 -9.90 18.38 29.09
N PHE A 529 -11.23 18.28 29.27
CA PHE A 529 -11.91 18.65 30.51
C PHE A 529 -11.38 17.92 31.74
N PHE A 530 -11.28 16.59 31.71
CA PHE A 530 -10.80 15.83 32.87
C PHE A 530 -9.32 16.08 33.15
N GLN A 531 -8.51 16.33 32.12
CA GLN A 531 -7.10 16.66 32.28
C GLN A 531 -6.92 17.99 33.01
N ASN A 532 -7.62 19.04 32.59
CA ASN A 532 -7.51 20.37 33.19
C ASN A 532 -7.99 20.40 34.65
N ILE A 533 -9.13 19.75 34.95
CA ILE A 533 -9.63 19.65 36.33
C ILE A 533 -8.67 18.90 37.24
N SER A 534 -8.09 17.81 36.75
CA SER A 534 -7.16 17.02 37.55
C SER A 534 -5.92 17.83 37.93
N HIS A 535 -5.47 18.74 37.05
CA HIS A 535 -4.35 19.64 37.34
C HIS A 535 -4.70 20.65 38.44
N GLU A 536 -5.83 21.34 38.30
CA GLU A 536 -6.33 22.33 39.28
C GLU A 536 -6.58 21.72 40.67
N PHE A 537 -6.84 20.41 40.76
CA PHE A 537 -6.97 19.70 42.05
C PHE A 537 -5.62 19.27 42.64
N ARG A 538 -4.66 18.83 41.82
CA ARG A 538 -3.40 18.25 42.32
C ARG A 538 -2.48 19.30 42.95
N THR A 539 -2.37 20.48 42.37
CA THR A 539 -1.51 21.55 42.91
C THR A 539 -1.85 21.95 44.35
N PRO A 540 -3.12 22.28 44.69
CA PRO A 540 -3.47 22.58 46.08
C PRO A 540 -3.31 21.36 47.00
N LEU A 541 -3.52 20.13 46.50
CA LEU A 541 -3.27 18.92 47.27
C LEU A 541 -1.78 18.74 47.64
N THR A 542 -0.86 18.98 46.71
CA THR A 542 0.59 18.94 46.98
C THR A 542 0.98 19.94 48.07
N LEU A 543 0.50 21.17 47.96
CA LEU A 543 0.77 22.26 48.90
C LEU A 543 0.11 22.08 50.27
N MET A 544 -0.88 21.19 50.38
CA MET A 544 -1.46 20.80 51.67
C MET A 544 -0.75 19.60 52.29
N ILE A 545 -0.59 18.52 51.51
CA ILE A 545 -0.09 17.23 51.99
C ILE A 545 1.37 17.35 52.43
N GLY A 546 2.23 17.97 51.61
CA GLY A 546 3.66 18.05 51.87
C GLY A 546 4.01 18.67 53.23
N PRO A 547 3.59 19.93 53.52
CA PRO A 547 3.84 20.57 54.81
C PRO A 547 3.26 19.79 56.00
N LEU A 548 2.05 19.22 55.85
CA LEU A 548 1.41 18.42 56.90
C LEU A 548 2.18 17.12 57.18
N GLU A 549 2.63 16.41 56.15
CA GLU A 549 3.44 15.20 56.29
C GLU A 549 4.78 15.51 56.96
N LEU A 550 5.41 16.62 56.62
CA LEU A 550 6.68 17.05 57.23
C LEU A 550 6.52 17.36 58.72
N ALA A 551 5.47 18.11 59.11
CA ALA A 551 5.17 18.38 60.51
C ALA A 551 4.92 17.09 61.30
N ILE A 552 4.16 16.15 60.74
CA ILE A 552 3.90 14.84 61.33
C ILE A 552 5.18 13.99 61.46
N ALA A 553 5.98 13.91 60.40
CA ALA A 553 7.21 13.11 60.36
C ALA A 553 8.26 13.63 61.35
N ASN A 554 8.41 14.95 61.46
CA ASN A 554 9.36 15.60 62.37
C ASN A 554 8.83 15.72 63.80
N LYS A 555 7.55 15.39 64.04
CA LYS A 555 6.86 15.56 65.34
C LYS A 555 6.94 17.00 65.87
N GLN A 556 6.77 17.97 64.97
CA GLN A 556 6.82 19.39 65.28
C GLN A 556 5.49 20.05 64.94
N ASP A 557 5.22 21.20 65.55
CA ASP A 557 4.08 22.03 65.18
C ASP A 557 4.28 22.58 63.76
N LEU A 558 3.18 22.75 63.03
CA LEU A 558 3.21 23.36 61.71
C LEU A 558 3.50 24.87 61.86
N PRO A 559 4.56 25.40 61.23
CA PRO A 559 4.82 26.83 61.20
C PRO A 559 3.60 27.61 60.68
N ILE A 560 3.35 28.81 61.23
CA ILE A 560 2.12 29.59 60.93
C ILE A 560 2.03 29.93 59.44
N ASP A 561 3.15 30.29 58.83
CA ASP A 561 3.32 30.53 57.39
C ASP A 561 2.92 29.30 56.55
N GLN A 562 3.36 28.10 56.93
CA GLN A 562 2.94 26.87 56.25
C GLN A 562 1.46 26.53 56.52
N GLY A 563 0.96 26.81 57.72
CA GLY A 563 -0.46 26.65 58.07
C GLY A 563 -1.38 27.55 57.25
N GLU A 564 -0.96 28.78 56.96
CA GLU A 564 -1.68 29.71 56.08
C GLU A 564 -1.75 29.19 54.64
N VAL A 565 -0.64 28.66 54.10
CA VAL A 565 -0.60 28.02 52.77
C VAL A 565 -1.54 26.82 52.70
N VAL A 566 -1.53 25.94 53.71
CA VAL A 566 -2.42 24.76 53.79
C VAL A 566 -3.89 25.19 53.84
N LEU A 567 -4.24 26.17 54.68
CA LEU A 567 -5.61 26.65 54.82
C LEU A 567 -6.12 27.32 53.54
N ARG A 568 -5.30 28.15 52.90
CA ARG A 568 -5.61 28.80 51.62
C ARG A 568 -5.89 27.78 50.53
N ASN A 569 -5.02 26.79 50.36
CA ASN A 569 -5.18 25.75 49.35
C ASN A 569 -6.36 24.80 49.65
N SER A 570 -6.69 24.56 50.92
CA SER A 570 -7.90 23.82 51.33
C SER A 570 -9.17 24.51 50.87
N ARG A 571 -9.26 25.83 51.08
CA ARG A 571 -10.42 26.64 50.68
C ARG A 571 -10.51 26.77 49.16
N ARG A 572 -9.38 26.91 48.44
CA ARG A 572 -9.34 26.88 46.97
C ARG A 572 -9.92 25.57 46.43
N LEU A 573 -9.49 24.43 46.96
CA LEU A 573 -10.00 23.12 46.53
C LEU A 573 -11.51 22.97 46.78
N LEU A 574 -12.00 23.37 47.96
CA LEU A 574 -13.42 23.31 48.29
C LEU A 574 -14.28 24.17 47.35
N ARG A 575 -13.80 25.37 46.98
CA ARG A 575 -14.47 26.23 46.00
C ARG A 575 -14.58 25.55 44.64
N LEU A 576 -13.49 24.97 44.14
CA LEU A 576 -13.48 24.27 42.85
C LEU A 576 -14.44 23.06 42.83
N VAL A 577 -14.48 22.27 43.91
CA VAL A 577 -15.40 21.13 44.05
C VAL A 577 -16.86 21.60 44.04
N ASN A 578 -17.18 22.67 44.77
CA ASN A 578 -18.55 23.21 44.80
C ASN A 578 -18.98 23.78 43.43
N GLN A 579 -18.10 24.48 42.72
CA GLN A 579 -18.36 24.96 41.36
C GLN A 579 -18.67 23.80 40.39
N LEU A 580 -17.91 22.72 40.48
CA LEU A 580 -18.14 21.52 39.66
C LEU A 580 -19.48 20.85 39.99
N LEU A 581 -19.82 20.73 41.27
CA LEU A 581 -21.10 20.16 41.72
C LEU A 581 -22.31 21.00 41.29
N ASP A 582 -22.19 22.32 41.34
CA ASP A 582 -23.24 23.24 40.88
C ASP A 582 -23.49 23.08 39.38
N LEU A 583 -22.42 22.96 38.58
CA LEU A 583 -22.52 22.75 37.13
C LEU A 583 -23.13 21.38 36.78
N GLN A 584 -22.72 20.31 37.48
CA GLN A 584 -23.34 18.98 37.32
C GLN A 584 -24.83 18.97 37.68
N ARG A 585 -25.24 19.74 38.70
CA ARG A 585 -26.65 19.87 39.08
C ARG A 585 -27.46 20.65 38.04
N LEU A 586 -26.87 21.64 37.38
CA LEU A 586 -27.47 22.37 36.26
C LEU A 586 -27.66 21.46 35.03
N ASP A 587 -26.62 20.75 34.60
CA ASP A 587 -26.68 19.83 33.45
C ASP A 587 -27.73 18.73 33.62
N ALA A 588 -27.85 18.19 34.83
CA ALA A 588 -28.86 17.18 35.16
C ALA A 588 -30.28 17.76 35.29
N ARG A 589 -30.49 19.07 35.12
CA ARG A 589 -31.73 19.81 35.42
C ARG A 589 -32.24 19.55 36.85
N ARG A 590 -31.33 19.27 37.78
CA ARG A 590 -31.62 18.95 39.19
C ARG A 590 -31.48 20.17 40.10
N MET A 591 -30.94 21.28 39.61
CA MET A 591 -30.89 22.53 40.36
C MET A 591 -32.30 23.14 40.43
N GLN A 592 -32.88 23.19 41.63
CA GLN A 592 -34.18 23.81 41.88
C GLN A 592 -33.98 25.19 42.51
N PRO A 593 -34.11 26.29 41.75
CA PRO A 593 -34.04 27.64 42.31
C PRO A 593 -35.30 27.96 43.11
N THR A 594 -35.15 28.85 44.08
CA THR A 594 -36.25 29.43 44.85
C THR A 594 -36.25 30.94 44.66
N PHE A 595 -37.20 31.45 43.88
CA PHE A 595 -37.25 32.86 43.51
C PHE A 595 -38.10 33.66 44.49
N ARG A 596 -37.55 34.76 45.00
CA ARG A 596 -38.22 35.65 45.95
C ARG A 596 -38.12 37.11 45.48
N PRO A 597 -39.12 37.95 45.76
CA PRO A 597 -39.03 39.37 45.46
C PRO A 597 -37.88 40.00 46.26
N CYS A 598 -36.97 40.68 45.56
CA CYS A 598 -35.75 41.28 46.11
C CYS A 598 -35.66 42.77 45.75
N ASN A 599 -35.13 43.57 46.70
CA ASN A 599 -34.67 44.92 46.42
C ASN A 599 -33.25 44.87 45.82
N LEU A 600 -33.18 44.91 44.49
CA LEU A 600 -31.92 44.73 43.76
C LEU A 600 -30.88 45.82 44.09
N ILE A 601 -31.30 47.03 44.43
CA ILE A 601 -30.39 48.12 44.84
C ILE A 601 -29.69 47.75 46.16
N GLU A 602 -30.45 47.26 47.13
CA GLU A 602 -29.92 46.90 48.44
C GLU A 602 -28.98 45.69 48.33
N PHE A 603 -29.38 44.69 47.55
CA PHE A 603 -28.59 43.50 47.28
C PHE A 603 -27.24 43.84 46.60
N VAL A 604 -27.26 44.60 45.50
CA VAL A 604 -26.04 45.01 44.79
C VAL A 604 -25.15 45.86 45.70
N ASN A 605 -25.71 46.80 46.45
CA ASN A 605 -24.94 47.62 47.40
C ASN A 605 -24.25 46.77 48.47
N GLN A 606 -24.92 45.74 49.01
CA GLN A 606 -24.31 44.84 49.99
C GLN A 606 -23.12 44.09 49.40
N THR A 607 -23.29 43.47 48.22
CA THR A 607 -22.21 42.73 47.56
C THR A 607 -21.04 43.67 47.20
N VAL A 608 -21.31 44.85 46.61
CA VAL A 608 -20.26 45.82 46.25
C VAL A 608 -19.53 46.38 47.48
N SER A 609 -20.25 46.62 48.59
CA SER A 609 -19.64 47.10 49.83
C SER A 609 -18.62 46.12 50.39
N ALA A 610 -18.81 44.82 50.18
CA ALA A 610 -17.86 43.80 50.59
C ALA A 610 -16.53 43.89 49.79
N PHE A 611 -16.57 44.30 48.51
CA PHE A 611 -15.36 44.45 47.66
C PHE A 611 -14.62 45.77 47.88
N ARG A 612 -15.25 46.79 48.48
CA ARG A 612 -14.68 48.14 48.63
C ARG A 612 -13.31 48.16 49.34
N PRO A 613 -13.11 47.50 50.51
CA PRO A 613 -11.81 47.51 51.18
C PRO A 613 -10.69 46.88 50.34
N TYR A 614 -11.02 45.88 49.52
CA TYR A 614 -10.07 45.16 48.67
C TYR A 614 -9.66 45.99 47.45
N CYS A 615 -10.61 46.68 46.82
CA CYS A 615 -10.32 47.63 45.74
C CYS A 615 -9.43 48.77 46.25
N GLU A 616 -9.71 49.33 47.43
CA GLU A 616 -8.90 50.39 48.05
C GLU A 616 -7.45 49.93 48.30
N LYS A 617 -7.26 48.71 48.83
CA LYS A 617 -5.93 48.10 49.05
C LYS A 617 -5.14 47.91 47.75
N LYS A 618 -5.82 47.55 46.64
CA LYS A 618 -5.22 47.41 45.30
C LYS A 618 -5.08 48.74 44.53
N GLY A 619 -5.51 49.86 45.13
CA GLY A 619 -5.48 51.18 44.49
C GLY A 619 -6.50 51.35 43.35
N ILE A 620 -7.60 50.61 43.38
CA ILE A 620 -8.69 50.65 42.37
C ILE A 620 -9.87 51.46 42.92
N THR A 621 -10.41 52.37 42.10
CA THR A 621 -11.59 53.16 42.47
C THR A 621 -12.87 52.39 42.17
N LEU A 622 -13.70 52.09 43.19
CA LEU A 622 -14.98 51.38 43.03
C LEU A 622 -16.17 52.33 43.17
N THR A 623 -16.91 52.53 42.08
CA THR A 623 -18.06 53.45 41.97
C THR A 623 -19.36 52.74 41.64
N THR A 624 -20.49 53.22 42.18
CA THR A 624 -21.83 52.66 41.98
C THR A 624 -22.81 53.70 41.48
N HIS A 625 -23.58 53.38 40.44
CA HIS A 625 -24.67 54.19 39.91
C HIS A 625 -25.96 53.37 39.88
N LEU A 626 -26.77 53.47 40.94
CA LEU A 626 -27.97 52.64 41.11
C LEU A 626 -29.24 53.47 41.02
N GLN A 627 -30.12 53.16 40.07
CA GLN A 627 -31.43 53.79 39.91
C GLN A 627 -32.55 52.94 40.53
N ALA A 628 -33.64 53.60 40.93
CA ALA A 628 -34.80 52.93 41.52
C ALA A 628 -35.54 52.06 40.50
N LEU A 629 -35.92 50.84 40.91
CA LEU A 629 -36.47 49.79 40.04
C LEU A 629 -37.63 49.07 40.73
N GLU A 630 -38.51 48.48 39.93
CA GLU A 630 -39.51 47.53 40.40
C GLU A 630 -38.85 46.23 40.90
N SER A 631 -39.56 45.49 41.76
CA SER A 631 -39.01 44.28 42.39
C SER A 631 -38.75 43.16 41.37
N VAL A 632 -37.51 42.65 41.37
CA VAL A 632 -37.08 41.49 40.59
C VAL A 632 -37.15 40.25 41.48
N TYR A 633 -37.52 39.11 40.90
CA TYR A 633 -37.58 37.83 41.60
C TYR A 633 -36.27 37.06 41.41
N LEU A 634 -35.50 36.91 42.49
CA LEU A 634 -34.18 36.29 42.46
C LEU A 634 -34.07 35.14 43.46
N ASP A 635 -33.28 34.14 43.11
CA ASP A 635 -32.67 33.23 44.07
C ASP A 635 -31.39 33.88 44.58
N LEU A 636 -31.46 34.48 45.78
CA LEU A 636 -30.37 35.29 46.32
C LEU A 636 -29.04 34.53 46.41
N GLU A 637 -29.07 33.25 46.78
CA GLU A 637 -27.85 32.44 46.92
C GLU A 637 -27.17 32.20 45.57
N LYS A 638 -27.95 31.97 44.51
CA LYS A 638 -27.42 31.78 43.16
C LYS A 638 -27.02 33.10 42.52
N PHE A 639 -27.81 34.15 42.70
CA PHE A 639 -27.54 35.45 42.09
C PHE A 639 -26.37 36.17 42.76
N ASP A 640 -26.07 35.90 44.04
CA ASP A 640 -24.86 36.38 44.72
C ASP A 640 -23.60 35.87 44.03
N LYS A 641 -23.59 34.59 43.60
CA LYS A 641 -22.49 34.02 42.81
C LYS A 641 -22.29 34.74 41.48
N VAL A 642 -23.37 35.25 40.87
CA VAL A 642 -23.28 36.01 39.61
C VAL A 642 -22.52 37.31 39.82
N LEU A 643 -22.95 38.13 40.77
CA LEU A 643 -22.29 39.40 41.10
C LEU A 643 -20.85 39.19 41.58
N TYR A 644 -20.64 38.20 42.45
CA TYR A 644 -19.32 37.87 42.97
C TYR A 644 -18.33 37.54 41.84
N ASN A 645 -18.70 36.66 40.90
CA ASN A 645 -17.80 36.27 39.81
C ASN A 645 -17.46 37.46 38.90
N LEU A 646 -18.42 38.34 38.61
CA LEU A 646 -18.19 39.52 37.78
C LEU A 646 -17.31 40.57 38.48
N LEU A 647 -17.58 40.86 39.75
CA LEU A 647 -16.80 41.81 40.56
C LEU A 647 -15.39 41.30 40.85
N SER A 648 -15.26 40.01 41.17
CA SER A 648 -13.96 39.37 41.35
C SER A 648 -13.13 39.40 40.06
N ASN A 649 -13.74 39.16 38.90
CA ASN A 649 -13.04 39.27 37.62
C ASN A 649 -12.61 40.73 37.33
N ALA A 650 -13.52 41.69 37.50
CA ALA A 650 -13.22 43.11 37.33
C ALA A 650 -12.05 43.56 38.22
N MET A 651 -12.05 43.16 39.50
CA MET A 651 -10.96 43.44 40.45
C MET A 651 -9.66 42.75 40.05
N LYS A 652 -9.71 41.50 39.58
CA LYS A 652 -8.54 40.72 39.17
C LYS A 652 -7.81 41.37 37.99
N PHE A 653 -8.55 41.74 36.96
CA PHE A 653 -8.01 42.21 35.67
C PHE A 653 -7.80 43.73 35.57
N THR A 654 -8.23 44.48 36.58
CA THR A 654 -7.93 45.91 36.71
C THR A 654 -6.62 46.13 37.48
N SER A 655 -5.73 46.92 36.90
CA SER A 655 -4.45 47.33 37.52
C SER A 655 -4.65 48.43 38.56
N SER A 656 -3.65 48.63 39.42
CA SER A 656 -3.63 49.76 40.37
C SER A 656 -3.77 51.10 39.65
N GLY A 657 -4.61 51.99 40.16
CA GLY A 657 -4.98 53.27 39.53
C GLY A 657 -6.18 53.17 38.57
N GLY A 658 -6.71 51.98 38.31
CA GLY A 658 -7.91 51.77 37.50
C GLY A 658 -9.24 52.02 38.24
N GLN A 659 -10.35 51.85 37.53
CA GLN A 659 -11.70 52.06 38.04
C GLN A 659 -12.62 50.87 37.71
N ILE A 660 -13.49 50.53 38.66
CA ILE A 660 -14.59 49.59 38.48
C ILE A 660 -15.90 50.32 38.76
N THR A 661 -16.86 50.22 37.83
CA THR A 661 -18.16 50.88 37.92
C THR A 661 -19.28 49.85 37.83
N VAL A 662 -20.16 49.86 38.82
CA VAL A 662 -21.38 49.05 38.83
C VAL A 662 -22.59 49.95 38.58
N THR A 663 -23.30 49.70 37.49
CA THR A 663 -24.47 50.50 37.09
C THR A 663 -25.72 49.64 37.08
N LEU A 664 -26.81 50.18 37.61
CA LEU A 664 -28.12 49.53 37.62
C LEU A 664 -29.16 50.52 37.08
N GLU A 665 -29.79 50.19 35.95
CA GLU A 665 -30.70 51.08 35.23
C GLU A 665 -31.96 50.33 34.70
N PRO A 666 -33.14 50.98 34.68
CA PRO A 666 -34.35 50.43 34.06
C PRO A 666 -34.28 50.52 32.53
N ALA A 667 -34.73 49.47 31.83
CA ALA A 667 -34.97 49.51 30.39
C ALA A 667 -36.21 48.68 30.00
N GLY A 668 -37.35 49.36 29.94
CA GLY A 668 -38.63 48.73 29.59
C GLY A 668 -39.00 47.64 30.60
N ASP A 669 -39.28 46.44 30.10
CA ASP A 669 -39.63 45.26 30.91
C ASP A 669 -38.42 44.58 31.58
N HIS A 670 -37.22 45.15 31.43
CA HIS A 670 -35.97 44.60 31.95
C HIS A 670 -35.24 45.61 32.85
N CYS A 671 -34.45 45.08 33.76
CA CYS A 671 -33.44 45.79 34.51
C CYS A 671 -32.06 45.47 33.93
N LEU A 672 -31.24 46.48 33.63
CA LEU A 672 -29.85 46.30 33.22
C LEU A 672 -28.93 46.45 34.43
N LEU A 673 -28.13 45.42 34.67
CA LEU A 673 -27.01 45.44 35.60
C LEU A 673 -25.71 45.39 34.79
N LYS A 674 -24.89 46.43 34.90
CA LYS A 674 -23.61 46.55 34.21
C LYS A 674 -22.46 46.53 35.21
N VAL A 675 -21.44 45.71 34.95
CA VAL A 675 -20.17 45.73 35.67
C VAL A 675 -19.09 46.10 34.67
N SER A 676 -18.54 47.30 34.82
CA SER A 676 -17.54 47.89 33.92
C SER A 676 -16.21 48.04 34.63
N ASP A 677 -15.12 47.67 33.97
CA ASP A 677 -13.75 47.78 34.48
C ASP A 677 -12.83 48.44 33.44
N THR A 678 -11.83 49.17 33.92
CA THR A 678 -10.78 49.77 33.08
C THR A 678 -9.54 48.87 33.00
N GLY A 679 -9.75 47.55 33.02
CA GLY A 679 -8.69 46.55 32.97
C GLY A 679 -8.10 46.34 31.58
N ILE A 680 -7.44 45.20 31.41
CA ILE A 680 -6.72 44.84 30.17
C ILE A 680 -7.61 44.67 28.93
N GLY A 681 -8.93 44.58 29.08
CA GLY A 681 -9.85 44.26 27.99
C GLY A 681 -9.66 42.84 27.43
N ILE A 682 -10.58 42.42 26.57
CA ILE A 682 -10.66 41.08 25.97
C ILE A 682 -10.42 41.21 24.46
N ARG A 683 -9.70 40.25 23.89
CA ARG A 683 -9.42 40.19 22.45
C ARG A 683 -10.68 39.83 21.65
N PRO A 684 -10.94 40.43 20.47
CA PRO A 684 -12.17 40.20 19.70
C PRO A 684 -12.42 38.74 19.32
N ASP A 685 -11.37 37.98 19.01
CA ASP A 685 -11.39 36.56 18.69
C ASP A 685 -11.80 35.67 19.88
N GLN A 686 -11.72 36.18 21.10
CA GLN A 686 -12.01 35.42 22.32
C GLN A 686 -13.42 35.67 22.87
N ILE A 687 -14.03 36.80 22.49
CA ILE A 687 -15.37 37.19 22.93
C ILE A 687 -16.44 36.10 22.65
N PRO A 688 -16.49 35.46 21.46
CA PRO A 688 -17.49 34.43 21.19
C PRO A 688 -17.41 33.22 22.13
N HIS A 689 -16.25 33.01 22.73
CA HIS A 689 -15.93 31.81 23.49
C HIS A 689 -15.82 32.06 25.00
N LEU A 690 -16.08 33.28 25.46
CA LEU A 690 -15.91 33.70 26.85
C LEU A 690 -16.80 32.93 27.84
N PHE A 691 -18.00 32.55 27.39
CA PHE A 691 -18.98 31.82 28.20
C PHE A 691 -18.92 30.30 27.99
N GLU A 692 -17.96 29.82 27.20
CA GLU A 692 -17.72 28.39 27.08
C GLU A 692 -17.04 27.86 28.35
N ARG A 693 -17.35 26.61 28.67
CA ARG A 693 -16.87 25.97 29.90
C ARG A 693 -15.38 25.68 29.75
N PHE A 694 -14.59 25.94 30.81
CA PHE A 694 -13.15 25.60 30.90
C PHE A 694 -12.25 26.33 29.91
N ARG A 695 -12.77 27.33 29.19
CA ARG A 695 -11.99 28.13 28.27
C ARG A 695 -11.48 29.38 28.98
N GLN A 696 -10.18 29.61 28.93
CA GLN A 696 -9.55 30.85 29.39
C GLN A 696 -9.17 31.71 28.17
N ALA A 697 -9.17 33.03 28.35
CA ALA A 697 -8.72 33.98 27.34
C ALA A 697 -7.18 33.90 27.19
N GLU A 698 -6.68 33.20 26.17
CA GLU A 698 -5.25 33.10 25.86
C GLU A 698 -4.69 34.42 25.27
N GLY A 699 -3.90 35.20 26.03
CA GLY A 699 -3.14 36.29 25.40
C GLY A 699 -2.87 37.54 26.22
N SER A 700 -3.15 37.56 27.52
CA SER A 700 -2.73 38.67 28.37
C SER A 700 -1.26 38.52 28.76
N ALA A 701 -0.46 39.57 28.53
CA ALA A 701 0.96 39.65 28.88
C ALA A 701 1.26 39.57 30.40
N ASN A 702 0.23 39.41 31.23
CA ASN A 702 0.32 39.14 32.67
C ASN A 702 -0.52 37.89 32.99
N ARG A 703 0.05 36.70 32.79
CA ARG A 703 -0.56 35.39 33.09
C ARG A 703 -0.54 35.03 34.59
N SER A 704 -0.27 35.97 35.48
CA SER A 704 -0.21 35.79 36.94
C SER A 704 -1.56 35.55 37.64
N TYR A 705 -2.61 35.20 36.89
CA TYR A 705 -3.98 35.19 37.37
C TYR A 705 -4.73 33.95 36.86
N GLU A 706 -4.41 32.76 37.37
CA GLU A 706 -5.15 31.50 37.13
C GLU A 706 -6.61 31.58 37.61
N GLY A 707 -7.56 31.04 36.84
CA GLY A 707 -8.96 30.88 37.27
C GLY A 707 -9.60 29.68 36.60
N SER A 708 -10.56 29.02 37.24
CA SER A 708 -11.10 27.71 36.80
C SER A 708 -11.75 27.65 35.41
N GLY A 709 -11.93 28.79 34.71
CA GLY A 709 -12.68 28.86 33.44
C GLY A 709 -14.16 28.50 33.59
N LEU A 710 -14.65 28.32 34.83
CA LEU A 710 -16.02 27.94 35.15
C LEU A 710 -16.89 29.14 35.54
N GLY A 711 -16.27 30.21 36.06
CA GLY A 711 -17.00 31.33 36.66
C GLY A 711 -17.98 32.02 35.69
N LEU A 712 -17.52 32.38 34.49
CA LEU A 712 -18.37 33.07 33.51
C LEU A 712 -19.42 32.16 32.85
N ALA A 713 -19.08 30.88 32.60
CA ALA A 713 -20.05 29.89 32.13
C ALA A 713 -21.17 29.70 33.17
N LEU A 714 -20.81 29.59 34.46
CA LEU A 714 -21.77 29.52 35.56
C LEU A 714 -22.61 30.80 35.66
N VAL A 715 -22.00 31.97 35.48
CA VAL A 715 -22.73 33.25 35.45
C VAL A 715 -23.81 33.22 34.36
N LYS A 716 -23.46 32.81 33.14
CA LYS A 716 -24.42 32.73 32.03
C LYS A 716 -25.59 31.80 32.36
N GLU A 717 -25.30 30.58 32.80
CA GLU A 717 -26.31 29.57 33.15
C GLU A 717 -27.21 30.04 34.30
N LEU A 718 -26.64 30.69 35.31
CA LEU A 718 -27.41 31.23 36.44
C LEU A 718 -28.25 32.44 36.03
N VAL A 719 -27.79 33.31 35.13
CA VAL A 719 -28.59 34.43 34.60
C VAL A 719 -29.74 33.91 33.74
N GLU A 720 -29.47 32.92 32.87
CA GLU A 720 -30.50 32.26 32.06
C GLU A 720 -31.52 31.51 32.92
N LEU A 721 -31.10 30.91 34.05
CA LEU A 721 -31.99 30.29 35.05
C LEU A 721 -32.99 31.30 35.65
N HIS A 722 -32.60 32.57 35.75
CA HIS A 722 -33.48 33.68 36.18
C HIS A 722 -34.26 34.31 35.01
N GLY A 723 -34.25 33.70 33.82
CA GLY A 723 -34.89 34.23 32.62
C GLY A 723 -34.20 35.45 32.01
N GLY A 724 -32.99 35.77 32.46
CA GLY A 724 -32.20 36.89 31.96
C GLY A 724 -31.26 36.52 30.82
N GLN A 725 -30.55 37.53 30.32
CA GLN A 725 -29.49 37.38 29.32
C GLN A 725 -28.21 38.09 29.80
N ILE A 726 -27.05 37.66 29.30
CA ILE A 726 -25.77 38.31 29.56
C ILE A 726 -25.01 38.54 28.24
N SER A 727 -24.31 39.67 28.15
CA SER A 727 -23.36 39.97 27.08
C SER A 727 -22.11 40.65 27.64
N VAL A 728 -21.13 40.83 26.77
CA VAL A 728 -19.88 41.53 27.06
C VAL A 728 -19.57 42.51 25.93
N ASP A 729 -19.17 43.72 26.31
CA ASP A 729 -18.57 44.71 25.42
C ASP A 729 -17.16 45.01 25.93
N SER A 730 -16.13 44.79 25.11
CA SER A 730 -14.75 44.88 25.56
C SER A 730 -13.84 45.32 24.43
N THR A 731 -12.89 46.20 24.78
CA THR A 731 -11.84 46.63 23.86
C THR A 731 -10.48 46.38 24.51
N TYR A 732 -9.66 45.55 23.85
CA TYR A 732 -8.34 45.17 24.35
C TYR A 732 -7.46 46.40 24.63
N GLY A 733 -6.91 46.46 25.85
CA GLY A 733 -6.09 47.54 26.38
C GLY A 733 -6.86 48.70 27.02
N THR A 734 -8.20 48.69 27.03
CA THR A 734 -9.01 49.80 27.54
C THR A 734 -9.98 49.42 28.67
N GLY A 735 -10.59 48.22 28.61
CA GLY A 735 -11.53 47.77 29.63
C GLY A 735 -12.60 46.81 29.11
N THR A 736 -13.42 46.31 30.03
CA THR A 736 -14.53 45.38 29.74
C THR A 736 -15.80 45.82 30.46
N THR A 737 -16.94 45.63 29.83
CA THR A 737 -18.26 45.85 30.42
C THR A 737 -19.14 44.61 30.22
N PHE A 738 -19.49 43.95 31.31
CA PHE A 738 -20.50 42.89 31.31
C PHE A 738 -21.89 43.51 31.52
N ILE A 739 -22.86 43.09 30.71
CA ILE A 739 -24.23 43.63 30.71
C ILE A 739 -25.21 42.48 30.91
N LEU A 740 -25.99 42.57 31.98
CA LEU A 740 -27.02 41.59 32.34
C LEU A 740 -28.40 42.21 32.16
N TRP A 741 -29.29 41.53 31.45
CA TRP A 741 -30.70 41.89 31.31
C TRP A 741 -31.55 40.96 32.15
N LEU A 742 -32.23 41.50 33.15
CA LEU A 742 -33.09 40.73 34.06
C LEU A 742 -34.55 41.15 33.86
N PRO A 743 -35.48 40.24 33.58
CA PRO A 743 -36.89 40.60 33.44
C PRO A 743 -37.49 41.01 34.78
N ILE A 744 -38.37 42.02 34.75
CA ILE A 744 -39.07 42.51 35.94
C ILE A 744 -40.28 41.60 36.23
N GLY A 745 -40.65 41.45 37.50
CA GLY A 745 -41.78 40.61 37.92
C GLY A 745 -41.49 39.11 37.88
N SER A 746 -42.52 38.27 38.02
CA SER A 746 -42.39 36.80 38.14
C SER A 746 -43.02 36.01 36.99
N ALA A 747 -43.60 36.67 35.97
CA ALA A 747 -44.40 36.03 34.92
C ALA A 747 -43.59 35.06 34.04
N HIS A 748 -42.28 35.27 33.94
CA HIS A 748 -41.35 34.44 33.17
C HIS A 748 -40.84 33.22 33.96
N LEU A 749 -41.12 33.14 35.27
CA LEU A 749 -40.60 32.10 36.16
C LEU A 749 -41.62 30.98 36.39
N PRO A 750 -41.16 29.74 36.67
CA PRO A 750 -42.05 28.63 37.00
C PRO A 750 -42.86 28.93 38.28
N PRO A 751 -44.21 28.93 38.24
CA PRO A 751 -45.03 29.37 39.38
C PRO A 751 -44.87 28.51 40.64
N GLN A 752 -44.36 27.28 40.52
CA GLN A 752 -44.08 26.36 41.63
C GLN A 752 -42.80 26.70 42.42
N GLN A 753 -41.92 27.54 41.85
CA GLN A 753 -40.61 27.92 42.42
C GLN A 753 -40.59 29.37 42.93
N VAL A 754 -41.70 30.10 42.77
CA VAL A 754 -41.85 31.50 43.20
C VAL A 754 -42.46 31.51 44.61
N ILE A 755 -41.78 32.18 45.55
CA ILE A 755 -42.26 32.38 46.91
C ILE A 755 -42.44 33.88 47.16
N ASN A 756 -43.67 34.32 47.43
CA ASN A 756 -44.03 35.73 47.62
C ASN A 756 -43.68 36.29 49.02
N VAL A 757 -42.67 35.71 49.67
CA VAL A 757 -42.14 36.20 50.95
C VAL A 757 -40.90 37.02 50.65
N GLN A 758 -40.84 38.27 51.13
CA GLN A 758 -39.65 39.11 50.96
C GLN A 758 -38.42 38.38 51.50
N ALA A 759 -37.34 38.40 50.73
CA ALA A 759 -36.13 37.72 51.11
C ALA A 759 -35.39 38.50 52.21
N ASP A 760 -35.01 37.80 53.28
CA ASP A 760 -34.21 38.38 54.36
C ASP A 760 -32.73 38.38 53.93
N LEU A 761 -32.11 39.55 53.89
CA LEU A 761 -30.74 39.73 53.41
C LEU A 761 -29.76 39.38 54.55
N GLN A 762 -29.18 38.17 54.53
CA GLN A 762 -28.15 37.79 55.50
C GLN A 762 -26.76 38.32 55.10
N PRO A 763 -26.08 39.11 55.95
CA PRO A 763 -24.87 39.87 55.58
C PRO A 763 -23.53 39.09 55.57
N SER A 764 -23.49 37.75 55.62
CA SER A 764 -22.27 37.04 56.07
C SER A 764 -21.57 36.09 55.10
N ARG A 765 -21.95 35.98 53.81
CA ARG A 765 -21.31 35.01 52.89
C ARG A 765 -20.20 35.60 52.01
N ALA A 766 -20.43 36.75 51.37
CA ALA A 766 -19.41 37.38 50.53
C ALA A 766 -18.10 37.69 51.29
N ALA A 767 -18.20 38.12 52.56
CA ALA A 767 -17.03 38.41 53.40
C ALA A 767 -16.15 37.19 53.72
N VAL A 768 -16.71 35.97 53.73
CA VAL A 768 -15.96 34.72 53.96
C VAL A 768 -15.22 34.28 52.69
N GLU A 769 -15.81 34.51 51.50
CA GLU A 769 -15.16 34.19 50.22
C GLU A 769 -14.12 35.26 49.79
N LEU A 770 -14.29 36.51 50.21
CA LEU A 770 -13.37 37.63 49.94
C LEU A 770 -12.07 37.59 50.76
N ALA A 771 -12.12 37.05 51.98
CA ALA A 771 -10.93 36.86 52.83
C ALA A 771 -9.87 35.94 52.18
N ASP A 772 -10.27 35.10 51.22
CA ASP A 772 -9.38 34.19 50.48
C ASP A 772 -8.70 34.85 49.26
N ILE A 773 -9.23 35.96 48.74
CA ILE A 773 -8.58 36.73 47.66
C ILE A 773 -7.45 37.61 48.23
N GLU A 774 -7.52 37.93 49.53
CA GLU A 774 -6.61 38.86 50.19
C GLU A 774 -5.15 38.38 50.21
N THR A 775 -4.92 37.07 50.23
CA THR A 775 -3.58 36.47 50.27
C THR A 775 -2.91 36.43 48.88
N ASP A 776 -3.67 36.26 47.79
CA ASP A 776 -3.14 36.24 46.41
C ASP A 776 -2.63 37.62 45.94
N VAL A 777 -3.14 38.71 46.53
CA VAL A 777 -2.76 40.09 46.17
C VAL A 777 -1.52 40.57 46.94
N LEU A 778 -1.27 40.01 48.13
CA LEU A 778 -0.13 40.37 48.99
C LEU A 778 1.22 39.83 48.45
N ASP A 779 1.23 38.63 47.87
CA ASP A 779 2.46 38.02 47.32
C ASP A 779 2.94 38.69 46.02
N ALA A 780 2.03 39.25 45.22
CA ALA A 780 2.38 39.95 43.98
C ALA A 780 3.21 41.24 44.19
N GLN A 781 3.25 41.78 45.41
CA GLN A 781 4.02 42.99 45.76
C GLN A 781 5.38 42.69 46.41
N GLN A 782 5.62 41.47 46.92
CA GLN A 782 6.90 41.08 47.52
C GLN A 782 7.93 40.57 46.51
N ASP A 783 7.53 40.42 45.25
CA ASP A 783 8.31 39.87 44.15
C ASP A 783 9.36 40.83 43.53
N ALA A 784 9.69 41.92 44.24
CA ALA A 784 10.82 42.80 43.90
C ALA A 784 12.12 42.13 44.36
N ILE A 785 12.85 41.57 43.40
CA ILE A 785 14.16 40.94 43.55
C ILE A 785 15.10 41.84 44.36
N GLU A 786 15.43 41.46 45.61
CA GLU A 786 16.71 41.83 46.19
C GLU A 786 17.78 40.85 45.69
N PRO A 787 18.85 41.32 45.02
CA PRO A 787 19.96 40.46 44.67
C PRO A 787 20.66 40.04 45.96
N VAL A 788 20.49 38.78 46.35
CA VAL A 788 21.25 38.21 47.46
C VAL A 788 22.73 38.25 47.07
N THR A 789 23.49 39.05 47.82
CA THR A 789 24.93 39.19 47.70
C THR A 789 25.65 37.85 47.89
N PRO A 790 26.78 37.61 47.20
CA PRO A 790 27.50 36.35 47.32
C PRO A 790 28.24 36.33 48.67
N ALA A 791 27.70 35.61 49.64
CA ALA A 791 28.37 35.39 50.92
C ALA A 791 28.29 33.91 51.35
N SER A 792 29.18 33.10 50.79
CA SER A 792 30.18 32.31 51.53
C SER A 792 30.69 31.15 50.68
N GLU A 793 32.01 31.02 50.64
CA GLU A 793 32.76 29.94 50.01
C GLU A 793 32.45 28.60 50.69
N ARG A 794 31.36 27.95 50.30
CA ARG A 794 31.19 26.49 50.38
C ARG A 794 30.54 26.03 49.06
N GLY A 795 31.24 25.14 48.35
CA GLY A 795 30.83 24.60 47.05
C GLY A 795 29.62 23.67 47.21
N GLY A 796 28.44 24.19 46.89
CA GLY A 796 27.21 23.42 46.73
C GLY A 796 26.75 23.50 45.28
N GLU A 797 26.15 22.40 44.80
CA GLU A 797 25.60 22.29 43.45
C GLU A 797 24.43 23.24 43.25
N GLN A 798 24.31 23.70 42.01
CA GLN A 798 23.34 24.73 41.64
C GLN A 798 22.13 24.13 40.93
N ILE A 799 20.93 24.34 41.48
CA ILE A 799 19.67 23.81 40.96
C ILE A 799 18.77 24.95 40.50
N LEU A 800 18.21 24.83 39.30
CA LEU A 800 17.21 25.77 38.79
C LEU A 800 15.80 25.17 38.98
N VAL A 801 14.90 25.92 39.61
CA VAL A 801 13.49 25.55 39.78
C VAL A 801 12.61 26.45 38.93
N VAL A 802 11.85 25.85 38.02
CA VAL A 802 10.97 26.53 37.07
C VAL A 802 9.55 26.03 37.27
N ASP A 803 8.68 26.86 37.81
CA ASP A 803 7.26 26.55 38.00
C ASP A 803 6.53 27.89 37.97
N ASP A 804 5.29 27.96 37.52
CA ASP A 804 4.54 29.22 37.44
C ASP A 804 3.81 29.55 38.74
N ASN A 805 3.51 28.54 39.55
CA ASN A 805 2.90 28.71 40.85
C ASN A 805 3.92 29.18 41.90
N PRO A 806 3.73 30.38 42.51
CA PRO A 806 4.68 30.94 43.48
C PRO A 806 4.81 30.10 44.75
N ASP A 807 3.71 29.50 45.24
CA ASP A 807 3.73 28.66 46.42
C ASP A 807 4.53 27.38 46.17
N LEU A 808 4.34 26.77 45.00
CA LEU A 808 5.04 25.53 44.65
C LEU A 808 6.52 25.77 44.38
N ARG A 809 6.88 26.86 43.69
CA ARG A 809 8.29 27.30 43.56
C ARG A 809 8.94 27.50 44.92
N THR A 810 8.27 28.22 45.82
CA THR A 810 8.80 28.54 47.16
C THR A 810 8.95 27.27 47.99
N TYR A 811 7.97 26.39 47.94
CA TYR A 811 8.00 25.09 48.61
C TYR A 811 9.16 24.21 48.13
N VAL A 812 9.29 23.99 46.82
CA VAL A 812 10.37 23.18 46.22
C VAL A 812 11.74 23.79 46.52
N SER A 813 11.86 25.12 46.42
CA SER A 813 13.10 25.83 46.73
C SER A 813 13.48 25.69 48.21
N GLY A 814 12.51 25.78 49.12
CA GLY A 814 12.71 25.56 50.56
C GLY A 814 13.26 24.17 50.89
N ILE A 815 12.70 23.12 50.26
CA ILE A 815 13.17 21.72 50.44
C ILE A 815 14.65 21.59 50.04
N LEU A 816 15.02 22.15 48.89
CA LEU A 816 16.37 22.05 48.35
C LEU A 816 17.38 22.90 49.15
N GLN A 817 17.01 24.12 49.53
CA GLN A 817 17.86 25.02 50.32
C GLN A 817 18.15 24.44 51.71
N GLN A 818 17.17 23.81 52.37
CA GLN A 818 17.37 23.13 53.65
C GLN A 818 18.40 21.99 53.58
N ARG A 819 18.61 21.41 52.39
CA ARG A 819 19.63 20.39 52.13
C ARG A 819 20.98 20.94 51.68
N GLY A 820 21.11 22.26 51.56
CA GLY A 820 22.37 22.95 51.25
C GLY A 820 22.62 23.19 49.75
N TYR A 821 21.62 22.98 48.88
CA TYR A 821 21.73 23.32 47.46
C TYR A 821 21.58 24.82 47.23
N ARG A 822 22.26 25.33 46.19
CA ARG A 822 22.05 26.70 45.71
C ARG A 822 20.90 26.70 44.73
N VAL A 823 19.80 27.37 45.07
CA VAL A 823 18.58 27.36 44.23
C VAL A 823 18.41 28.68 43.52
N VAL A 824 18.21 28.62 42.21
CA VAL A 824 17.76 29.74 41.37
C VAL A 824 16.33 29.43 40.94
N THR A 825 15.47 30.44 40.88
CA THR A 825 14.06 30.28 40.51
C THR A 825 13.73 31.04 39.25
N ALA A 826 12.83 30.50 38.42
CA ALA A 826 12.24 31.18 37.28
C ALA A 826 10.73 30.92 37.21
N ARG A 827 9.95 31.88 36.69
CA ARG A 827 8.47 31.87 36.72
C ARG A 827 7.82 31.23 35.49
N ASN A 828 8.60 30.91 34.45
CA ASN A 828 8.13 30.26 33.23
C ASN A 828 9.32 29.67 32.45
N GLY A 829 9.03 28.89 31.39
CA GLY A 829 10.06 28.24 30.60
C GLY A 829 11.02 29.18 29.87
N ASP A 830 10.58 30.35 29.41
CA ASP A 830 11.46 31.32 28.74
C ASP A 830 12.48 31.94 29.72
N GLU A 831 12.00 32.39 30.88
CA GLU A 831 12.86 32.88 31.96
C GLU A 831 13.78 31.76 32.47
N GLY A 832 13.28 30.53 32.56
CA GLY A 832 14.04 29.34 32.93
C GLY A 832 15.19 29.06 31.97
N PHE A 833 14.93 29.13 30.66
CA PHE A 833 15.97 28.94 29.65
C PHE A 833 17.05 30.03 29.71
N ARG A 834 16.64 31.31 29.81
CA ARG A 834 17.58 32.43 29.97
C ARG A 834 18.40 32.31 31.25
N ALA A 835 17.77 31.94 32.36
CA ALA A 835 18.46 31.68 33.62
C ALA A 835 19.43 30.50 33.50
N ALA A 836 19.07 29.42 32.80
CA ALA A 836 19.95 28.28 32.61
C ALA A 836 21.23 28.63 31.82
N GLN A 837 21.13 29.52 30.83
CA GLN A 837 22.27 29.98 30.02
C GLN A 837 23.27 30.83 30.80
N VAL A 838 22.82 31.56 31.82
CA VAL A 838 23.69 32.36 32.70
C VAL A 838 24.18 31.52 33.88
N VAL A 839 23.24 30.74 34.41
CA VAL A 839 23.26 29.78 35.51
C VAL A 839 24.32 28.68 35.41
N HIS A 840 24.33 28.03 34.25
CA HIS A 840 24.83 26.68 34.04
C HIS A 840 24.50 25.73 35.21
N PRO A 841 23.20 25.52 35.50
CA PRO A 841 22.79 24.71 36.65
C PRO A 841 23.27 23.25 36.49
N ASP A 842 23.58 22.63 37.62
CA ASP A 842 23.91 21.20 37.70
C ASP A 842 22.65 20.31 37.59
N LEU A 843 21.45 20.86 37.83
CA LEU A 843 20.15 20.19 37.65
C LEU A 843 19.01 21.21 37.46
N ILE A 844 18.00 20.87 36.66
CA ILE A 844 16.81 21.69 36.44
C ILE A 844 15.57 20.93 36.91
N ILE A 845 14.70 21.56 37.67
CA ILE A 845 13.37 21.05 38.05
C ILE A 845 12.35 21.94 37.37
N THR A 846 11.46 21.37 36.56
CA THR A 846 10.47 22.15 35.82
C THR A 846 9.08 21.53 35.91
N ASP A 847 8.03 22.36 35.95
CA ASP A 847 6.66 21.89 35.75
C ASP A 847 6.37 21.59 34.28
N LEU A 848 5.45 20.67 34.02
CA LEU A 848 4.99 20.31 32.67
C LEU A 848 4.15 21.42 32.05
N MET A 849 3.15 21.92 32.79
CA MET A 849 2.14 22.85 32.30
C MET A 849 2.46 24.27 32.77
N MET A 850 3.25 24.99 31.98
CA MET A 850 3.61 26.37 32.28
C MET A 850 3.21 27.34 31.17
N PRO A 851 2.94 28.61 31.50
CA PRO A 851 2.64 29.64 30.53
C PRO A 851 3.84 29.98 29.64
N GLN A 852 3.54 30.49 28.43
CA GLN A 852 4.49 30.85 27.38
C GLN A 852 5.24 29.66 26.77
N VAL A 853 6.14 29.05 27.54
CA VAL A 853 6.96 27.91 27.15
C VAL A 853 6.66 26.77 28.12
N SER A 854 6.16 25.65 27.59
CA SER A 854 5.85 24.47 28.40
C SER A 854 7.12 23.80 28.93
N GLY A 855 7.01 22.94 29.95
CA GLY A 855 8.14 22.16 30.44
C GLY A 855 8.80 21.29 29.37
N LEU A 856 8.02 20.72 28.45
CA LEU A 856 8.53 19.92 27.33
C LEU A 856 9.27 20.79 26.31
N ASP A 857 8.75 21.97 26.00
CA ASP A 857 9.42 22.90 25.09
C ASP A 857 10.73 23.42 25.69
N LEU A 858 10.75 23.69 27.00
CA LEU A 858 11.97 24.04 27.73
C LEU A 858 13.03 22.93 27.65
N ILE A 859 12.63 21.67 27.82
CA ILE A 859 13.54 20.53 27.64
C ILE A 859 14.12 20.54 26.22
N GLY A 860 13.29 20.72 25.20
CA GLY A 860 13.74 20.85 23.81
C GLY A 860 14.76 21.97 23.60
N LEU A 861 14.51 23.16 24.18
CA LEU A 861 15.44 24.29 24.12
C LEU A 861 16.78 23.97 24.81
N ILE A 862 16.75 23.34 25.98
CA ILE A 862 17.96 22.94 26.72
C ILE A 862 18.78 21.89 25.96
N ARG A 863 18.11 20.87 25.39
CA ARG A 863 18.76 19.83 24.57
C ARG A 863 19.27 20.37 23.23
N GLY A 864 18.75 21.49 22.75
CA GLY A 864 19.27 22.20 21.59
C GLY A 864 20.54 23.02 21.85
N ALA A 865 20.87 23.33 23.10
CA ALA A 865 22.01 24.16 23.47
C ALA A 865 23.25 23.32 23.82
N GLU A 866 24.35 23.45 23.06
CA GLU A 866 25.57 22.64 23.16
C GLU A 866 26.16 22.60 24.59
N GLU A 867 26.09 23.71 25.33
CA GLU A 867 26.62 23.82 26.70
C GLU A 867 25.68 23.27 27.79
N LEU A 868 24.38 23.12 27.51
CA LEU A 868 23.36 22.69 28.48
C LEU A 868 22.77 21.31 28.14
N GLN A 869 23.13 20.74 27.00
CA GLN A 869 22.66 19.45 26.50
C GLN A 869 22.70 18.34 27.54
N SER A 870 23.73 18.37 28.39
CA SER A 870 24.02 17.33 29.36
C SER A 870 23.54 17.64 30.78
N THR A 871 22.82 18.74 30.99
CA THR A 871 22.25 19.11 32.30
C THR A 871 21.03 18.22 32.59
N PRO A 872 20.97 17.53 33.75
CA PRO A 872 19.84 16.69 34.10
C PRO A 872 18.58 17.50 34.40
N ILE A 873 17.42 16.99 33.98
CA ILE A 873 16.11 17.65 34.13
C ILE A 873 15.10 16.71 34.82
N VAL A 874 14.49 17.20 35.91
CA VAL A 874 13.37 16.57 36.61
C VAL A 874 12.07 17.29 36.22
N LEU A 875 11.13 16.56 35.64
CA LEU A 875 9.82 17.07 35.24
C LEU A 875 8.76 16.78 36.30
N LEU A 876 8.17 17.82 36.88
CA LEU A 876 7.00 17.69 37.75
C LEU A 876 5.75 17.56 36.87
N THR A 877 4.91 16.56 37.12
CA THR A 877 3.74 16.29 36.27
C THR A 877 2.51 15.93 37.09
N ALA A 878 1.34 16.37 36.66
CA ALA A 878 0.08 15.84 37.16
C ALA A 878 -0.20 14.44 36.59
N LYS A 879 0.28 14.13 35.39
CA LYS A 879 -0.05 12.90 34.66
C LYS A 879 0.78 11.71 35.16
N ALA A 880 0.10 10.71 35.71
CA ALA A 880 0.69 9.47 36.21
C ALA A 880 0.60 8.31 35.19
N ASP A 881 0.08 8.57 33.99
CA ASP A 881 -0.09 7.61 32.90
C ASP A 881 1.23 7.28 32.19
N GLU A 882 1.35 6.03 31.72
CA GLU A 882 2.55 5.51 31.03
C GLU A 882 2.87 6.28 29.73
N ASP A 883 1.86 6.74 28.99
CA ASP A 883 2.05 7.43 27.71
C ASP A 883 2.76 8.78 27.86
N THR A 884 2.43 9.55 28.90
CA THR A 884 3.12 10.83 29.20
C THR A 884 4.55 10.61 29.68
N ARG A 885 4.84 9.48 30.36
CA ARG A 885 6.22 9.09 30.71
C ARG A 885 7.02 8.72 29.47
N ILE A 886 6.40 8.12 28.46
CA ILE A 886 7.06 7.77 27.19
C ILE A 886 7.43 9.03 26.40
N ASP A 887 6.50 9.97 26.16
CA ASP A 887 6.79 11.22 25.42
C ASP A 887 7.82 12.11 26.16
N GLY A 888 7.79 12.12 27.50
CA GLY A 888 8.79 12.82 28.32
C GLY A 888 10.20 12.24 28.21
N VAL A 889 10.33 10.91 28.13
CA VAL A 889 11.63 10.22 27.92
C VAL A 889 12.12 10.40 26.48
N GLU A 890 11.23 10.31 25.49
CA GLU A 890 11.56 10.54 24.07
C GLU A 890 12.08 11.95 23.79
N ARG A 891 11.57 12.95 24.53
CA ARG A 891 12.04 14.36 24.44
C ARG A 891 13.23 14.68 25.35
N GLY A 892 13.67 13.73 26.17
CA GLY A 892 14.92 13.80 26.92
C GLY A 892 14.83 14.37 28.33
N ALA A 893 13.71 14.21 29.05
CA ALA A 893 13.70 14.38 30.51
C ALA A 893 14.42 13.20 31.18
N ASP A 894 15.25 13.48 32.20
CA ASP A 894 16.01 12.43 32.90
C ASP A 894 15.19 11.75 34.01
N ALA A 895 14.24 12.47 34.60
CA ALA A 895 13.30 11.93 35.59
C ALA A 895 11.96 12.66 35.60
N TYR A 896 10.93 12.01 36.14
CA TYR A 896 9.58 12.56 36.34
C TYR A 896 9.11 12.34 37.77
N LEU A 897 8.39 13.32 38.31
CA LEU A 897 7.82 13.26 39.65
C LEU A 897 6.34 13.66 39.60
N ALA A 898 5.47 12.75 40.02
CA ALA A 898 4.02 12.95 39.93
C ALA A 898 3.49 13.79 41.11
N LYS A 899 2.70 14.83 40.83
CA LYS A 899 1.99 15.62 41.84
C LYS A 899 0.71 14.86 42.30
N PRO A 900 0.44 14.70 43.61
CA PRO A 900 1.25 15.15 44.74
C PRO A 900 2.44 14.23 45.01
N PHE A 901 3.59 14.84 45.30
CA PHE A 901 4.84 14.14 45.63
C PHE A 901 5.27 14.42 47.07
N SER A 902 6.11 13.55 47.62
CA SER A 902 6.72 13.75 48.94
C SER A 902 8.12 14.36 48.84
N ASP A 903 8.55 15.08 49.88
CA ASP A 903 9.89 15.68 49.95
C ASP A 903 11.02 14.65 49.77
N ARG A 904 10.79 13.44 50.30
CA ARG A 904 11.74 12.33 50.21
C ARG A 904 11.93 11.87 48.77
N GLU A 905 10.85 11.85 48.01
CA GLU A 905 10.84 11.40 46.62
C GLU A 905 11.57 12.42 45.73
N LEU A 906 11.25 13.71 45.87
CA LEU A 906 11.94 14.79 45.19
C LEU A 906 13.46 14.77 45.47
N LEU A 907 13.84 14.65 46.75
CA LEU A 907 15.25 14.64 47.13
C LEU A 907 15.99 13.38 46.67
N ALA A 908 15.33 12.22 46.62
CA ALA A 908 15.93 11.00 46.11
C ALA A 908 16.31 11.15 44.63
N GLU A 909 15.42 11.72 43.83
CA GLU A 909 15.63 11.91 42.39
C GLU A 909 16.76 12.90 42.10
N VAL A 910 16.74 14.05 42.79
CA VAL A 910 17.79 15.07 42.69
C VAL A 910 19.17 14.50 43.05
N ASN A 911 19.26 13.72 44.14
CA ASN A 911 20.52 13.12 44.55
C ASN A 911 21.06 12.10 43.54
N ASN A 912 20.17 11.28 42.95
CA ASN A 912 20.54 10.26 41.98
C ASN A 912 21.14 10.87 40.70
N LEU A 913 20.47 11.87 40.14
CA LEU A 913 20.90 12.54 38.91
C LEU A 913 22.21 13.32 39.09
N LEU A 914 22.36 14.04 40.21
CA LEU A 914 23.63 14.73 40.51
C LEU A 914 24.79 13.75 40.70
N ALA A 915 24.56 12.59 41.34
CA ALA A 915 25.60 11.56 41.51
C ALA A 915 26.05 10.96 40.16
N LEU A 916 25.11 10.70 39.25
CA LEU A 916 25.41 10.24 37.89
C LEU A 916 26.27 11.26 37.15
N LYS A 917 25.90 12.56 37.23
CA LYS A 917 26.61 13.62 36.51
C LYS A 917 28.07 13.79 36.96
N ARG A 918 28.33 13.67 38.26
CA ARG A 918 29.69 13.69 38.81
C ARG A 918 30.55 12.56 38.28
N ASN A 919 29.98 11.37 38.08
CA ASN A 919 30.71 10.21 37.59
C ASN A 919 31.11 10.36 36.12
N GLU A 920 30.22 10.90 35.28
CA GLU A 920 30.52 11.20 33.87
C GLU A 920 31.70 12.17 33.72
N ARG A 921 31.68 13.29 34.47
CA ARG A 921 32.78 14.29 34.44
C ARG A 921 34.12 13.65 34.80
N ARG A 922 34.14 12.78 35.82
CA ARG A 922 35.35 12.07 36.28
C ARG A 922 35.93 11.11 35.24
N ILE A 923 35.09 10.40 34.48
CA ILE A 923 35.54 9.48 33.43
C ILE A 923 36.15 10.25 32.27
N ALA A 924 35.57 11.38 31.88
CA ALA A 924 36.10 12.24 30.82
C ALA A 924 37.51 12.76 31.15
N GLU A 925 37.72 13.24 32.38
CA GLU A 925 39.04 13.72 32.86
C GLU A 925 40.12 12.62 32.82
N LEU A 926 39.77 11.38 33.17
CA LEU A 926 40.70 10.23 33.15
C LEU A 926 41.14 9.85 31.73
N ASN A 927 40.25 9.93 30.74
CA ASN A 927 40.57 9.61 29.35
C ASN A 927 41.52 10.62 28.70
N THR A 928 41.38 11.92 29.02
CA THR A 928 42.28 12.97 28.53
C THR A 928 43.69 12.80 29.10
N TYR A 929 43.81 12.48 30.40
CA TYR A 929 45.09 12.27 31.07
C TYR A 929 45.89 11.07 30.51
N LEU A 930 45.20 9.96 30.21
CA LEU A 930 45.82 8.76 29.63
C LEU A 930 46.36 9.00 28.22
N THR A 931 45.63 9.75 27.39
CA THR A 931 46.00 10.03 25.99
C THR A 931 47.26 10.89 25.89
N GLU A 932 47.39 11.94 26.70
CA GLU A 932 48.58 12.80 26.70
C GLU A 932 49.85 12.10 27.23
N SER A 933 49.69 11.18 28.18
CA SER A 933 50.82 10.54 28.86
C SER A 933 51.49 9.45 28.01
N VAL A 934 50.73 8.77 27.14
CA VAL A 934 51.23 7.69 26.27
C VAL A 934 51.92 8.26 25.01
N LEU A 935 51.36 9.31 24.41
CA LEU A 935 51.85 9.85 23.12
C LEU A 935 53.19 10.60 23.24
N LYS A 936 53.48 11.22 24.40
CA LYS A 936 54.77 11.92 24.67
C LYS A 936 56.01 11.03 24.62
N ARG A 937 55.83 9.70 24.68
CA ARG A 937 56.93 8.74 24.70
C ARG A 937 57.47 8.40 23.30
N PHE A 938 56.69 8.65 22.25
CA PHE A 938 57.00 8.17 20.89
C PHE A 938 56.91 9.25 19.81
N LEU A 939 56.29 10.41 20.10
CA LEU A 939 56.07 11.48 19.13
C LEU A 939 56.66 12.81 19.61
N PRO A 940 57.09 13.70 18.68
CA PRO A 940 57.53 15.05 19.03
C PRO A 940 56.46 15.84 19.81
N PRO A 941 56.84 16.74 20.75
CA PRO A 941 55.90 17.47 21.60
C PRO A 941 54.81 18.25 20.83
N SER A 942 55.15 18.77 19.66
CA SER A 942 54.21 19.50 18.78
C SER A 942 53.10 18.60 18.22
N MET A 943 53.39 17.32 17.93
CA MET A 943 52.40 16.37 17.43
C MET A 943 51.46 15.87 18.53
N VAL A 944 51.99 15.65 19.74
CA VAL A 944 51.19 15.26 20.90
C VAL A 944 50.13 16.31 21.22
N GLN A 945 50.50 17.59 21.19
CA GLN A 945 49.56 18.69 21.46
C GLN A 945 48.45 18.77 20.41
N ARG A 946 48.76 18.53 19.14
CA ARG A 946 47.76 18.49 18.06
C ARG A 946 46.84 17.27 18.19
N ALA A 947 47.37 16.10 18.57
CA ALA A 947 46.56 14.91 18.83
C ALA A 947 45.63 15.07 20.05
N ALA A 948 46.11 15.67 21.15
CA ALA A 948 45.31 15.93 22.35
C ALA A 948 44.15 16.92 22.12
N LYS A 949 44.29 17.82 21.14
CA LYS A 949 43.23 18.74 20.69
C LYS A 949 42.29 18.15 19.63
N GLY A 950 42.51 16.91 19.20
CA GLY A 950 41.73 16.28 18.13
C GLY A 950 42.06 16.77 16.71
N GLU A 951 43.12 17.56 16.53
CA GLU A 951 43.54 18.16 15.25
C GLU A 951 44.43 17.24 14.40
N LEU A 952 44.90 16.12 14.96
CA LEU A 952 45.77 15.15 14.28
C LEU A 952 45.18 13.75 14.42
N ILE A 953 44.73 13.21 13.29
CA ILE A 953 44.29 11.81 13.19
C ILE A 953 45.52 10.97 12.85
N LEU A 954 45.98 10.16 13.80
CA LEU A 954 47.06 9.20 13.58
C LEU A 954 46.45 7.91 13.02
N ASP A 955 46.65 7.63 11.73
CA ASP A 955 46.35 6.31 11.17
C ASP A 955 47.49 5.35 11.55
N LEU A 956 47.19 4.49 12.51
CA LEU A 956 48.15 3.60 13.14
C LEU A 956 48.16 2.20 12.53
N ARG A 957 47.50 1.99 11.38
CA ARG A 957 47.44 0.69 10.70
C ARG A 957 48.76 0.37 9.99
N PRO A 958 49.19 -0.90 9.93
CA PRO A 958 50.37 -1.32 9.17
C PRO A 958 50.24 -1.06 7.66
N GLU A 959 51.11 -0.24 7.10
CA GLU A 959 51.14 0.02 5.65
C GLU A 959 52.56 0.18 5.08
N PRO A 960 52.80 -0.19 3.81
CA PRO A 960 54.10 -0.03 3.17
C PRO A 960 54.40 1.46 2.92
N ARG A 961 55.50 1.96 3.49
CA ARG A 961 55.97 3.34 3.30
C ARG A 961 57.44 3.37 2.90
N MET A 962 57.80 4.36 2.09
CA MET A 962 59.20 4.70 1.84
C MET A 962 59.74 5.45 3.05
N VAL A 963 60.73 4.87 3.73
CA VAL A 963 61.33 5.45 4.93
C VAL A 963 62.85 5.43 4.84
N THR A 964 63.49 6.40 5.48
CA THR A 964 64.92 6.36 5.75
C THR A 964 65.12 5.91 7.20
N VAL A 965 65.88 4.84 7.36
CA VAL A 965 66.17 4.22 8.66
C VAL A 965 67.60 4.56 9.05
N LEU A 966 67.75 5.14 10.24
CA LEU A 966 69.04 5.33 10.89
C LEU A 966 69.15 4.35 12.05
N PHE A 967 70.19 3.54 12.03
CA PHE A 967 70.53 2.62 13.10
C PHE A 967 71.89 3.01 13.65
N SER A 968 71.99 3.26 14.95
CA SER A 968 73.27 3.61 15.60
C SER A 968 73.49 2.85 16.89
N ASP A 969 74.75 2.57 17.22
CA ASP A 969 75.18 2.12 18.54
C ASP A 969 76.48 2.82 18.97
N ILE A 970 76.94 2.49 20.19
CA ILE A 970 78.20 3.00 20.73
C ILE A 970 79.19 1.87 20.97
N VAL A 971 80.33 1.94 20.28
CA VAL A 971 81.41 0.97 20.41
C VAL A 971 82.29 1.33 21.61
N GLY A 972 82.58 0.34 22.46
CA GLY A 972 83.36 0.52 23.70
C GLY A 972 82.51 0.62 24.97
N PHE A 973 81.18 0.72 24.83
CA PHE A 973 80.27 0.83 25.98
C PHE A 973 80.33 -0.38 26.91
N THR A 974 80.48 -1.60 26.37
CA THR A 974 80.64 -2.81 27.20
C THR A 974 81.88 -2.74 28.09
N GLN A 975 83.01 -2.25 27.57
CA GLN A 975 84.24 -2.06 28.38
C GLN A 975 84.03 -1.00 29.46
N LEU A 976 83.37 0.11 29.12
CA LEU A 976 82.99 1.17 30.07
C LEU A 976 82.02 0.66 31.14
N SER A 977 81.08 -0.21 30.78
CA SER A 977 80.09 -0.78 31.71
C SER A 977 80.72 -1.79 32.70
N ASN A 978 81.81 -2.46 32.30
CA ASN A 978 82.53 -3.42 33.14
C ASN A 978 83.45 -2.75 34.16
N THR A 979 83.88 -1.52 33.92
CA THR A 979 84.74 -0.74 34.84
C THR A 979 83.94 0.09 35.84
N LEU A 980 82.65 0.31 35.58
CA LEU A 980 81.77 1.17 36.39
C LEU A 980 80.73 0.35 37.19
N ARG A 981 80.24 0.91 38.30
CA ARG A 981 79.13 0.31 39.08
C ARG A 981 77.80 0.47 38.36
N SER A 982 76.88 -0.49 38.50
CA SER A 982 75.60 -0.58 37.78
C SER A 982 74.74 0.70 37.80
N ARG A 983 74.73 1.45 38.92
CA ARG A 983 74.02 2.73 39.02
C ARG A 983 74.63 3.82 38.14
N ARG A 984 75.95 3.91 38.10
CA ARG A 984 76.69 4.89 37.28
C ARG A 984 76.54 4.58 35.78
N VAL A 985 76.50 3.28 35.42
CA VAL A 985 76.21 2.84 34.05
C VAL A 985 74.82 3.28 33.61
N ALA A 986 73.81 3.14 34.47
CA ALA A 986 72.45 3.61 34.19
C ALA A 986 72.37 5.14 34.06
N GLU A 987 73.09 5.90 34.90
CA GLU A 987 73.17 7.37 34.81
C GLU A 987 73.76 7.81 33.46
N ILE A 988 74.90 7.23 33.05
CA ILE A 988 75.56 7.53 31.77
C ILE A 988 74.69 7.15 30.58
N LEU A 989 74.07 5.96 30.62
CA LEU A 989 73.17 5.51 29.56
C LEU A 989 71.96 6.44 29.44
N ASN A 990 71.36 6.88 30.56
CA ASN A 990 70.26 7.83 30.53
C ASN A 990 70.69 9.21 30.01
N GLU A 991 71.88 9.71 30.37
CA GLU A 991 72.42 10.96 29.81
C GLU A 991 72.61 10.85 28.28
N TYR A 992 73.17 9.73 27.83
CA TYR A 992 73.33 9.44 26.40
C TYR A 992 71.98 9.39 25.70
N LEU A 993 71.05 8.54 26.15
CA LEU A 993 69.74 8.38 25.53
C LEU A 993 68.95 9.69 25.53
N THR A 994 69.04 10.49 26.60
CA THR A 994 68.39 11.81 26.68
C THR A 994 68.95 12.77 25.64
N ALA A 995 70.28 12.87 25.55
CA ALA A 995 70.93 13.75 24.57
C ALA A 995 70.64 13.32 23.13
N MET A 996 70.68 12.02 22.85
CA MET A 996 70.36 11.47 21.53
C MET A 996 68.89 11.68 21.16
N THR A 997 67.97 11.49 22.11
CA THR A 997 66.52 11.71 21.89
C THR A 997 66.24 13.15 21.48
N HIS A 998 66.91 14.11 22.13
CA HIS A 998 66.78 15.53 21.79
C HIS A 998 67.21 15.80 20.34
N VAL A 999 68.38 15.30 19.93
CA VAL A 999 68.90 15.46 18.57
C VAL A 999 67.94 14.87 17.54
N VAL A 1000 67.43 13.66 17.81
CA VAL A 1000 66.49 12.98 16.91
C VAL A 1000 65.21 13.78 16.72
N PHE A 1001 64.60 14.27 17.82
CA PHE A 1001 63.37 15.05 17.74
C PHE A 1001 63.57 16.45 17.13
N GLU A 1002 64.72 17.10 17.36
CA GLU A 1002 65.06 18.38 16.70
C GLU A 1002 65.13 18.26 15.18
N GLN A 1003 65.59 17.12 14.68
CA GLN A 1003 65.64 16.83 13.24
C GLN A 1003 64.33 16.21 12.69
N GLY A 1004 63.29 16.12 13.53
CA GLY A 1004 61.98 15.55 13.14
C GLY A 1004 62.01 14.05 12.86
N GLY A 1005 62.92 13.31 13.50
CA GLY A 1005 62.94 11.85 13.46
C GLY A 1005 62.03 11.23 14.51
N THR A 1006 61.50 10.04 14.22
CA THR A 1006 60.69 9.25 15.14
C THR A 1006 61.53 8.12 15.72
N ILE A 1007 61.62 8.01 17.05
CA ILE A 1007 62.34 6.90 17.68
C ILE A 1007 61.43 5.68 17.71
N ASP A 1008 61.82 4.63 17.01
CA ASP A 1008 61.09 3.36 16.96
C ASP A 1008 61.32 2.55 18.24
N LYS A 1009 62.59 2.32 18.60
CA LYS A 1009 62.97 1.68 19.88
C LYS A 1009 64.42 1.94 20.28
N PHE A 1010 64.67 1.78 21.59
CA PHE A 1010 66.00 1.66 22.18
C PHE A 1010 66.33 0.19 22.42
N MET A 1011 67.52 -0.26 22.02
CA MET A 1011 68.00 -1.64 22.20
C MET A 1011 69.32 -1.61 22.95
N GLY A 1012 69.26 -1.52 24.28
CA GLY A 1012 70.44 -1.31 25.12
C GLY A 1012 71.02 0.08 24.88
N ASP A 1013 72.17 0.13 24.23
CA ASP A 1013 72.90 1.32 23.81
C ASP A 1013 72.66 1.71 22.34
N ALA A 1014 71.90 0.88 21.60
CA ALA A 1014 71.52 1.15 20.23
C ALA A 1014 70.20 1.92 20.10
N ILE A 1015 70.11 2.74 19.05
CA ILE A 1015 68.97 3.61 18.74
C ILE A 1015 68.54 3.35 17.30
N LEU A 1016 67.25 3.06 17.13
CA LEU A 1016 66.59 2.94 15.83
C LEU A 1016 65.68 4.16 15.61
N VAL A 1017 65.94 4.89 14.52
CA VAL A 1017 65.21 6.10 14.15
C VAL A 1017 64.63 5.96 12.75
N LEU A 1018 63.39 6.42 12.60
CA LEU A 1018 62.64 6.43 11.34
C LEU A 1018 62.40 7.87 10.89
N PHE A 1019 62.60 8.12 9.61
CA PHE A 1019 62.23 9.35 8.93
C PHE A 1019 61.23 9.04 7.81
N GLY A 1020 60.16 9.83 7.68
CA GLY A 1020 59.07 9.59 6.73
C GLY A 1020 57.86 8.83 7.30
N ALA A 1021 57.84 8.57 8.62
CA ALA A 1021 56.67 8.08 9.34
C ALA A 1021 56.69 8.49 10.84
N PRO A 1022 55.54 8.82 11.45
CA PRO A 1022 54.19 8.89 10.86
C PRO A 1022 53.99 10.11 9.94
N GLU A 1023 54.87 11.10 10.00
CA GLU A 1023 54.86 12.28 9.12
C GLU A 1023 55.34 11.94 7.70
N GLU A 1024 54.62 12.38 6.68
CA GLU A 1024 55.05 12.24 5.28
C GLU A 1024 56.15 13.27 4.96
N LEU A 1025 57.32 12.78 4.59
CA LEU A 1025 58.47 13.57 4.16
C LEU A 1025 58.93 13.09 2.78
N THR A 1026 59.47 13.99 1.95
CA THR A 1026 60.01 13.58 0.65
C THR A 1026 61.28 12.72 0.82
N PRO A 1027 61.61 11.79 -0.10
CA PRO A 1027 62.79 10.93 0.04
C PRO A 1027 64.10 11.68 0.28
N ASN A 1028 64.28 12.84 -0.37
CA ASN A 1028 65.45 13.69 -0.19
C ASN A 1028 65.50 14.33 1.22
N GLU A 1029 64.36 14.84 1.72
CA GLU A 1029 64.28 15.40 3.08
C GLU A 1029 64.52 14.33 4.15
N GLN A 1030 64.01 13.12 3.94
CA GLN A 1030 64.25 11.99 4.85
C GLN A 1030 65.76 11.66 4.93
N VAL A 1031 66.45 11.58 3.79
CA VAL A 1031 67.90 11.34 3.74
C VAL A 1031 68.68 12.49 4.38
N SER A 1032 68.37 13.73 4.01
CA SER A 1032 69.04 14.92 4.55
C SER A 1032 68.92 15.00 6.08
N ARG A 1033 67.70 14.80 6.61
CA ARG A 1033 67.46 14.80 8.07
C ARG A 1033 68.14 13.63 8.77
N ALA A 1034 68.15 12.43 8.18
CA ALA A 1034 68.85 11.28 8.75
C ALA A 1034 70.37 11.50 8.82
N VAL A 1035 70.98 12.02 7.74
CA VAL A 1035 72.42 12.34 7.70
C VAL A 1035 72.78 13.46 8.68
N ALA A 1036 71.98 14.52 8.75
CA ALA A 1036 72.15 15.60 9.72
C ALA A 1036 72.04 15.08 11.16
N THR A 1037 71.08 14.19 11.43
CA THR A 1037 70.90 13.52 12.72
C THR A 1037 72.15 12.72 13.09
N ALA A 1038 72.69 11.89 12.18
CA ALA A 1038 73.90 11.12 12.44
C ALA A 1038 75.12 12.01 12.74
N ARG A 1039 75.31 13.10 11.97
CA ARG A 1039 76.39 14.08 12.21
C ARG A 1039 76.26 14.73 13.59
N GLN A 1040 75.06 15.15 13.96
CA GLN A 1040 74.80 15.79 15.26
C GLN A 1040 74.87 14.82 16.44
N MET A 1041 74.36 13.59 16.30
CA MET A 1041 74.49 12.55 17.32
C MET A 1041 75.97 12.27 17.63
N ARG A 1042 76.80 12.16 16.58
CA ARG A 1042 78.25 12.01 16.73
C ARG A 1042 78.88 13.20 17.45
N ALA A 1043 78.57 14.42 17.06
CA ALA A 1043 79.08 15.63 17.71
C ALA A 1043 78.67 15.72 19.19
N LYS A 1044 77.42 15.38 19.51
CA LYS A 1044 76.91 15.33 20.88
C LYS A 1044 77.56 14.22 21.69
N LEU A 1045 77.86 13.07 21.10
CA LEU A 1045 78.61 12.01 21.78
C LEU A 1045 80.04 12.45 22.11
N GLN A 1046 80.70 13.21 21.23
CA GLN A 1046 82.03 13.77 21.53
C GLN A 1046 81.99 14.76 22.70
N GLU A 1047 80.93 15.58 22.78
CA GLU A 1047 80.70 16.48 23.91
C GLU A 1047 80.49 15.69 25.22
N LEU A 1048 79.68 14.62 25.17
CA LEU A 1048 79.46 13.71 26.29
C LEU A 1048 80.75 13.03 26.74
N ASN A 1049 81.54 12.47 25.82
CA ASN A 1049 82.83 11.85 26.12
C ASN A 1049 83.82 12.81 26.79
N ARG A 1050 83.79 14.10 26.43
CA ARG A 1050 84.61 15.13 27.10
C ARG A 1050 84.14 15.35 28.53
N ARG A 1051 82.83 15.47 28.73
CA ARG A 1051 82.21 15.66 30.04
C ARG A 1051 82.43 14.46 30.95
N TRP A 1052 82.28 13.24 30.43
CA TRP A 1052 82.54 12.00 31.18
C TRP A 1052 84.02 11.88 31.58
N ARG A 1053 84.95 12.33 30.73
CA ARG A 1053 86.37 12.42 31.08
C ARG A 1053 86.64 13.41 32.23
N GLU A 1054 86.02 14.59 32.19
CA GLU A 1054 86.10 15.56 33.30
C GLU A 1054 85.56 14.99 34.62
N GLN A 1055 84.63 14.03 34.55
CA GLN A 1055 84.07 13.31 35.69
C GLN A 1055 84.88 12.06 36.11
N GLY A 1056 86.06 11.82 35.51
CA GLY A 1056 86.98 10.76 35.87
C GLY A 1056 86.77 9.43 35.12
N ILE A 1057 86.07 9.41 33.99
CA ILE A 1057 85.87 8.22 33.15
C ILE A 1057 86.87 8.26 31.98
N GLU A 1058 87.90 7.43 32.03
CA GLU A 1058 89.02 7.48 31.08
C GLU A 1058 88.75 6.78 29.74
N SER A 1059 87.72 5.93 29.66
CA SER A 1059 87.37 5.19 28.44
C SER A 1059 86.45 6.00 27.52
N GLU A 1060 86.86 6.22 26.27
CA GLU A 1060 86.03 6.85 25.24
C GLU A 1060 85.14 5.82 24.53
N VAL A 1061 83.88 6.19 24.26
CA VAL A 1061 83.00 5.41 23.38
C VAL A 1061 82.90 6.05 22.00
N LEU A 1062 82.83 5.24 20.95
CA LEU A 1062 82.81 5.70 19.57
C LEU A 1062 81.43 5.49 18.95
N PHE A 1063 80.98 6.47 18.18
CA PHE A 1063 79.70 6.39 17.46
C PHE A 1063 79.85 5.48 16.23
N ARG A 1064 78.92 4.55 16.04
CA ARG A 1064 78.87 3.72 14.84
C ARG A 1064 77.44 3.73 14.31
N CYS A 1065 77.27 4.00 13.01
CA CYS A 1065 75.96 4.27 12.44
C CYS A 1065 75.85 3.76 11.01
N GLY A 1066 74.68 3.24 10.67
CA GLY A 1066 74.28 2.79 9.34
C GLY A 1066 72.98 3.47 8.94
N ILE A 1067 72.93 3.98 7.71
CA ILE A 1067 71.73 4.62 7.15
C ILE A 1067 71.36 3.95 5.83
N HIS A 1068 70.09 3.60 5.69
CA HIS A 1068 69.53 3.04 4.47
C HIS A 1068 68.13 3.59 4.23
N GLN A 1069 67.80 3.81 2.96
CA GLN A 1069 66.47 4.21 2.51
C GLN A 1069 65.86 3.09 1.68
N GLY A 1070 64.60 2.79 1.94
CA GLY A 1070 63.85 1.77 1.22
C GLY A 1070 62.43 1.63 1.74
N THR A 1071 61.68 0.69 1.17
CA THR A 1071 60.30 0.44 1.60
C THR A 1071 60.28 -0.45 2.85
N ALA A 1072 59.53 -0.03 3.87
CA ALA A 1072 59.21 -0.83 5.07
C ALA A 1072 57.71 -0.71 5.39
N VAL A 1073 57.13 -1.73 6.01
CA VAL A 1073 55.76 -1.65 6.53
C VAL A 1073 55.82 -0.99 7.90
N VAL A 1074 55.15 0.15 8.06
CA VAL A 1074 55.15 0.94 9.31
C VAL A 1074 53.73 1.01 9.85
N GLY A 1075 53.57 0.82 11.16
CA GLY A 1075 52.27 0.88 11.85
C GLY A 1075 52.31 0.17 13.20
N MET A 1076 51.14 -0.03 13.83
CA MET A 1076 51.01 -0.79 15.07
C MET A 1076 51.04 -2.29 14.79
N PHE A 1077 52.00 -2.98 15.37
CA PHE A 1077 52.13 -4.44 15.31
C PHE A 1077 51.97 -5.05 16.71
N GLY A 1078 51.12 -6.07 16.85
CA GLY A 1078 50.92 -6.79 18.12
C GLY A 1078 49.48 -7.27 18.33
N GLY A 1079 49.18 -7.79 19.54
CA GLY A 1079 47.86 -8.28 19.95
C GLY A 1079 47.20 -7.37 21.00
N LEU A 1080 45.99 -7.73 21.45
CA LEU A 1080 45.18 -6.92 22.40
C LEU A 1080 45.90 -6.57 23.71
N GLU A 1081 46.83 -7.42 24.17
CA GLU A 1081 47.55 -7.22 25.44
C GLU A 1081 48.84 -6.40 25.26
N ARG A 1082 49.40 -6.33 24.05
CA ARG A 1082 50.62 -5.56 23.74
C ARG A 1082 50.76 -5.32 22.24
N SER A 1083 50.86 -4.03 21.88
CA SER A 1083 51.07 -3.56 20.51
C SER A 1083 52.06 -2.40 20.51
N ASP A 1084 53.06 -2.44 19.61
CA ASP A 1084 54.09 -1.41 19.49
C ASP A 1084 54.03 -0.80 18.07
N TYR A 1085 54.12 0.54 17.96
CA TYR A 1085 54.28 1.20 16.66
C TYR A 1085 55.71 0.96 16.17
N THR A 1086 55.89 0.26 15.06
CA THR A 1086 57.23 -0.07 14.59
C THR A 1086 57.32 -0.20 13.06
N ALA A 1087 58.53 -0.16 12.51
CA ALA A 1087 58.80 -0.49 11.12
C ALA A 1087 59.33 -1.92 10.95
N ILE A 1088 58.74 -2.68 10.02
CA ILE A 1088 59.14 -4.06 9.67
C ILE A 1088 59.41 -4.14 8.17
N GLY A 1089 60.59 -4.63 7.79
CA GLY A 1089 60.90 -4.91 6.40
C GLY A 1089 62.40 -5.04 6.13
N PRO A 1090 62.78 -5.40 4.89
CA PRO A 1090 64.17 -5.53 4.48
C PRO A 1090 64.98 -4.25 4.74
N CYS A 1091 64.36 -3.07 4.61
CA CYS A 1091 65.00 -1.77 4.83
C CYS A 1091 65.64 -1.65 6.23
N VAL A 1092 64.90 -2.02 7.29
CA VAL A 1092 65.39 -1.95 8.67
C VAL A 1092 66.57 -2.91 8.90
N ASN A 1093 66.47 -4.12 8.34
CA ASN A 1093 67.53 -5.12 8.45
C ASN A 1093 68.80 -4.68 7.72
N ILE A 1094 68.68 -4.08 6.53
CA ILE A 1094 69.82 -3.57 5.76
C ILE A 1094 70.50 -2.43 6.52
N ALA A 1095 69.75 -1.47 7.08
CA ALA A 1095 70.31 -0.37 7.88
C ALA A 1095 71.13 -0.89 9.08
N ALA A 1096 70.59 -1.86 9.83
CA ALA A 1096 71.28 -2.48 10.95
C ALA A 1096 72.56 -3.22 10.53
N ARG A 1097 72.53 -3.93 9.40
CA ARG A 1097 73.72 -4.66 8.89
C ARG A 1097 74.80 -3.72 8.35
N ILE A 1098 74.41 -2.60 7.74
CA ILE A 1098 75.35 -1.53 7.34
C ILE A 1098 76.02 -0.93 8.58
N GLN A 1099 75.26 -0.70 9.65
CA GLN A 1099 75.80 -0.23 10.92
C GLN A 1099 76.79 -1.22 11.52
N GLU A 1100 76.48 -2.53 11.55
CA GLU A 1100 77.39 -3.56 12.06
C GLU A 1100 78.72 -3.61 11.28
N ALA A 1101 78.67 -3.38 9.96
CA ALA A 1101 79.84 -3.39 9.08
C ALA A 1101 80.68 -2.09 9.14
N ALA A 1102 80.15 -1.02 9.76
CA ALA A 1102 80.85 0.25 9.89
C ALA A 1102 81.99 0.17 10.91
N GLU A 1103 83.13 0.79 10.60
CA GLU A 1103 84.23 0.92 11.55
C GLU A 1103 83.86 1.88 12.70
N PRO A 1104 84.42 1.71 13.90
CA PRO A 1104 84.15 2.61 15.03
C PRO A 1104 84.47 4.07 14.68
N GLY A 1105 83.50 4.98 14.86
CA GLY A 1105 83.62 6.40 14.52
C GLY A 1105 83.13 6.77 13.12
N VAL A 1106 82.75 5.77 12.29
CA VAL A 1106 82.30 5.95 10.91
C VAL A 1106 80.78 5.81 10.81
N THR A 1107 80.19 6.61 9.92
CA THR A 1107 78.81 6.44 9.47
C THR A 1107 78.83 5.91 8.04
N LEU A 1108 78.30 4.70 7.84
CA LEU A 1108 78.14 4.11 6.52
C LEU A 1108 76.72 4.31 6.01
N VAL A 1109 76.61 4.57 4.71
CA VAL A 1109 75.32 4.72 4.02
C VAL A 1109 75.27 3.79 2.81
N SER A 1110 74.06 3.31 2.49
CA SER A 1110 73.84 2.52 1.26
C SER A 1110 73.88 3.39 0.00
N ALA A 1111 74.04 2.77 -1.18
CA ALA A 1111 73.90 3.45 -2.48
C ALA A 1111 72.59 4.27 -2.59
N ALA A 1112 71.46 3.71 -2.17
CA ALA A 1112 70.16 4.39 -2.19
C ALA A 1112 70.12 5.70 -1.36
N VAL A 1113 71.03 5.87 -0.40
CA VAL A 1113 71.17 7.10 0.39
C VAL A 1113 72.23 8.00 -0.25
N ALA A 1114 73.32 7.42 -0.76
CA ALA A 1114 74.39 8.12 -1.44
C ALA A 1114 73.92 8.85 -2.72
N ASP A 1115 72.91 8.31 -3.43
CA ASP A 1115 72.32 8.93 -4.62
C ASP A 1115 71.70 10.33 -4.34
N TYR A 1116 71.45 10.66 -3.07
CA TYR A 1116 70.91 11.95 -2.62
C TYR A 1116 71.96 12.87 -1.98
N LEU A 1117 73.24 12.47 -1.95
CA LEU A 1117 74.35 13.23 -1.35
C LEU A 1117 75.31 13.73 -2.42
N GLU A 1118 76.05 14.80 -2.12
CA GLU A 1118 77.07 15.34 -3.02
C GLU A 1118 78.36 14.49 -2.97
N ASP A 1119 79.10 14.40 -4.08
CA ASP A 1119 80.28 13.52 -4.23
C ASP A 1119 81.42 13.84 -3.22
N ASP A 1120 81.46 15.05 -2.66
CA ASP A 1120 82.42 15.47 -1.63
C ASP A 1120 81.98 15.08 -0.20
N GLU A 1121 80.71 14.73 0.01
CA GLU A 1121 80.17 14.27 1.29
C GLU A 1121 80.37 12.76 1.53
N ILE A 1122 80.76 12.00 0.50
CA ILE A 1122 80.85 10.54 0.55
C ILE A 1122 82.16 10.00 -0.02
N THR A 1123 82.67 8.91 0.58
CA THR A 1123 83.82 8.15 0.06
C THR A 1123 83.39 6.72 -0.22
N LYS A 1124 83.59 6.25 -1.45
CA LYS A 1124 83.18 4.91 -1.87
C LYS A 1124 83.96 3.81 -1.13
N CYS A 1125 83.25 2.89 -0.49
CA CYS A 1125 83.83 1.74 0.21
C CYS A 1125 83.77 0.46 -0.65
N SER A 1126 84.45 -0.60 -0.21
CA SER A 1126 84.38 -1.91 -0.89
C SER A 1126 82.96 -2.49 -0.80
N PRO A 1127 82.45 -3.16 -1.85
CA PRO A 1127 81.14 -3.82 -1.81
C PRO A 1127 81.08 -4.86 -0.68
N LEU A 1128 79.99 -4.87 0.08
CA LEU A 1128 79.81 -5.76 1.24
C LEU A 1128 78.77 -6.85 0.93
N MET A 1129 79.15 -8.12 1.14
CA MET A 1129 78.20 -9.23 1.19
C MET A 1129 77.62 -9.34 2.60
N LEU A 1130 76.41 -8.82 2.78
CA LEU A 1130 75.72 -8.83 4.07
C LEU A 1130 75.04 -10.18 4.30
N LYS A 1131 75.21 -10.75 5.48
CA LYS A 1131 74.64 -12.07 5.83
C LYS A 1131 73.11 -12.04 5.76
N GLY A 1132 72.53 -12.83 4.85
CA GLY A 1132 71.08 -12.95 4.66
C GLY A 1132 70.45 -11.91 3.72
N VAL A 1133 71.27 -11.19 2.95
CA VAL A 1133 70.84 -10.35 1.83
C VAL A 1133 71.39 -10.98 0.56
N ASP A 1134 70.53 -11.26 -0.43
CA ASP A 1134 70.90 -12.01 -1.64
C ASP A 1134 71.79 -11.20 -2.61
N GLU A 1135 71.91 -9.89 -2.42
CA GLU A 1135 72.64 -8.96 -3.27
C GLU A 1135 73.81 -8.27 -2.54
N THR A 1136 74.90 -7.99 -3.26
CA THR A 1136 76.03 -7.22 -2.74
C THR A 1136 75.62 -5.75 -2.57
N VAL A 1137 75.67 -5.22 -1.34
CA VAL A 1137 75.32 -3.83 -1.07
C VAL A 1137 76.56 -2.94 -1.23
N LEU A 1138 76.46 -1.96 -2.14
CA LEU A 1138 77.43 -0.88 -2.26
C LEU A 1138 77.25 0.12 -1.11
N THR A 1139 78.33 0.39 -0.38
CA THR A 1139 78.33 1.30 0.76
C THR A 1139 79.31 2.44 0.56
N PHE A 1140 79.02 3.56 1.22
CA PHE A 1140 79.79 4.79 1.18
C PHE A 1140 79.98 5.29 2.61
N ALA A 1141 81.17 5.77 2.95
CA ALA A 1141 81.44 6.41 4.22
C ALA A 1141 81.16 7.91 4.12
N LEU A 1142 80.41 8.46 5.08
CA LEU A 1142 80.22 9.92 5.15
C LEU A 1142 81.53 10.62 5.53
N ALA A 1143 81.87 11.67 4.78
CA ALA A 1143 83.05 12.50 5.01
C ALA A 1143 83.05 13.10 6.42
N GLN A 1144 84.26 13.23 7.00
CA GLN A 1144 84.44 13.94 8.27
C GLN A 1144 84.49 15.44 7.99
N GLU A 1145 83.54 16.21 8.52
CA GLU A 1145 83.62 17.68 8.48
C GLU A 1145 84.94 18.14 9.14
N PRO A 1146 85.74 19.01 8.49
CA PRO A 1146 86.92 19.59 9.12
C PRO A 1146 86.50 20.48 10.28
N SER A 1147 87.11 20.27 11.45
CA SER A 1147 86.91 21.09 12.65
C SER A 1147 87.17 22.58 12.33
N SER A 1148 86.10 23.36 12.21
CA SER A 1148 86.17 24.79 11.86
C SER A 1148 86.57 25.65 13.07
N HIS A 1149 87.85 25.64 13.41
CA HIS A 1149 88.48 26.78 14.08
C HIS A 1149 88.99 27.78 13.03
N HIS A 1150 88.45 29.00 13.08
CA HIS A 1150 88.99 30.25 12.52
C HIS A 1150 89.17 30.34 11.00
N ARG A 1151 88.35 31.21 10.37
CA ARG A 1151 88.84 32.41 9.65
C ARG A 1151 87.68 33.40 9.40
N PRO A 1152 87.98 34.69 9.17
CA PRO A 1152 87.23 35.81 9.68
C PRO A 1152 86.22 36.37 8.68
N ASN A 1153 85.19 36.99 9.25
CA ASN A 1153 84.14 37.73 8.60
C ASN A 1153 84.68 38.88 7.71
N PRO A 1154 84.42 38.90 6.39
CA PRO A 1154 84.47 40.12 5.61
C PRO A 1154 83.07 40.76 5.56
N ALA A 1155 83.06 41.97 6.10
CA ALA A 1155 82.00 42.95 6.12
C ALA A 1155 81.29 43.23 4.76
N ILE A 1156 80.04 43.66 4.90
CA ILE A 1156 79.24 44.58 4.05
C ILE A 1156 78.57 43.97 2.79
N ALA A 1157 77.23 44.03 2.74
CA ALA A 1157 76.46 44.85 1.78
C ALA A 1157 74.95 44.55 1.90
#